data_AF-A0A1A9BAP1-F1
#
_entry.id   AF-A0A1A9BAP1-F1
#
_cell.length_a   1.000
_cell.length_b   1.000
_cell.length_c   1.000
_cell.angle_alpha   90.00
_cell.angle_beta   90.00
_cell.angle_gamma   90.00
#
_symmetry.space_group_name_H-M   'P 1'
#
loop_
_entity.id
_entity.type
_entity.pdbx_description
1 polymer ?
#
loop_
_entity_poly.entity_id
_entity_poly.type
_entity_poly.pdbx_seq_one_letter_code
_entity_poly.pdbx_strand_id
1 'polypeptide(L)'
;MADTPRPPRPPSGSGDVVELRVHGVSGADARRILDRPNTRQVTGDRSGGFHRPPPGYPDTRGPGGVLLEAYRWSELPSGTAVRTVSLVFLLPFMLGNVALWMRPDGQGPAATTVTKALCRVLALTLTALYVLTVAGVALDQVGWKCMAMPSCLSGRAWLSWLGGRPLGVRLAVLALVPAGAVVLVWRLGAGASWSRQAFQGVPRPSGTHRLSDVGQWDAMPVVERLRAIHVAAAFAVLDLVLLLARAGGGASPGTVALMVTAGAVLVACFGLVCAHPLVDRPERVPGLDRVTRVLRVTSGGLTAVVLVAVAVDPAPWPSADALPGYAATVSWLFFAQTLLLTALWVVVVRGRGRAREDAPLRGLGAPVLAAVATGVAVAFSAELAYRVGDLLDRGASTGLYSPTGPPLAYKWALFAFFLAVLAAVAVGVVVLLASRPGRRRAARAAVARDFPDAPPEAAPRLDQVRKVVARARFTDRLAPLAVVYAGLAGFGMATSTLGLLGLYPGTVLERWTGIPEGLVNFGIAMGSYAIAALVLGLVVGGLFAYRTAEFRRYVGVLWDLGTFWPRIAHPFAPRCYAERAVPELTRRICHLTSCGDRVLLAGHSHGSVLLAATVLQLPPGVGDRVALLTYGSPLRRLYAELFPAYVDDAALCEVGDRVGWRWLNLWRDTDPVGSWIFSPHRDGEPPTVAGPVGTVDRRLRDPCGVVVPTTDTVSPPIVGHWPGENDPRFDDAVRDLAERLRRT
;
A
#
# COMPACT_ATOMS: atom_id res chain seq x y z
N MET A 1 30.33 43.11 35.24
CA MET A 1 29.59 41.85 35.53
C MET A 1 28.24 41.97 34.87
N ALA A 2 28.07 41.35 33.70
CA ALA A 2 26.82 41.38 32.95
C ALA A 2 26.03 40.10 33.30
N ASP A 3 24.77 40.29 33.69
CA ASP A 3 23.82 39.23 34.04
C ASP A 3 23.68 38.20 32.93
N THR A 4 24.09 36.97 33.21
CA THR A 4 23.76 35.80 32.42
C THR A 4 22.24 35.55 32.52
N PRO A 5 21.51 35.43 31.41
CA PRO A 5 20.08 35.16 31.47
C PRO A 5 19.86 33.76 32.04
N ARG A 6 19.09 33.68 33.13
CA ARG A 6 18.64 32.40 33.70
C ARG A 6 17.90 31.59 32.62
N PRO A 7 18.14 30.28 32.52
CA PRO A 7 17.35 29.42 31.64
C PRO A 7 15.87 29.52 32.04
N PRO A 8 14.93 29.52 31.07
CA PRO A 8 13.50 29.55 31.37
C PRO A 8 13.17 28.32 32.23
N ARG A 9 12.53 28.56 33.39
CA ARG A 9 11.95 27.48 34.19
C ARG A 9 10.97 26.70 33.29
N PRO A 10 10.96 25.36 33.33
CA PRO A 10 9.90 24.60 32.67
C PRO A 10 8.55 25.09 33.22
N PRO A 11 7.52 25.27 32.39
CA PRO A 11 6.20 25.58 32.90
C PRO A 11 5.82 24.47 33.90
N SER A 12 5.46 24.86 35.13
CA SER A 12 4.81 23.96 36.05
C SER A 12 3.52 23.48 35.39
N GLY A 13 3.43 22.22 34.97
CA GLY A 13 2.19 21.66 34.44
C GLY A 13 1.09 21.78 35.48
N SER A 14 -0.16 21.89 35.03
CA SER A 14 -1.30 22.00 35.94
C SER A 14 -1.61 20.68 36.66
N GLY A 15 -0.93 19.57 36.31
CA GLY A 15 -1.27 18.23 36.74
C GLY A 15 -2.58 17.72 36.09
N ASP A 16 -3.01 18.39 35.01
CA ASP A 16 -4.23 18.07 34.29
C ASP A 16 -4.08 16.79 33.44
N VAL A 17 -5.21 16.25 33.02
CA VAL A 17 -5.29 15.18 32.03
C VAL A 17 -5.52 15.81 30.66
N VAL A 18 -4.64 15.55 29.69
CA VAL A 18 -4.78 15.97 28.28
C VAL A 18 -5.32 14.80 27.47
N GLU A 19 -6.50 14.95 26.88
CA GLU A 19 -7.04 14.01 25.90
C GLU A 19 -6.50 14.34 24.51
N LEU A 20 -5.60 13.49 24.02
CA LEU A 20 -5.01 13.59 22.68
C LEU A 20 -5.77 12.68 21.70
N ARG A 21 -6.61 13.29 20.86
CA ARG A 21 -7.41 12.61 19.83
C ARG A 21 -6.64 12.45 18.52
N VAL A 22 -6.64 11.23 18.00
CA VAL A 22 -6.04 10.85 16.72
C VAL A 22 -7.10 10.10 15.90
N HIS A 23 -7.63 10.75 14.87
CA HIS A 23 -8.58 10.12 13.96
C HIS A 23 -7.87 9.39 12.82
N GLY A 24 -8.56 8.41 12.24
CA GLY A 24 -8.15 7.73 11.02
C GLY A 24 -8.39 8.56 9.75
N VAL A 25 -8.56 7.83 8.65
CA VAL A 25 -8.63 8.26 7.23
C VAL A 25 -9.74 9.30 6.90
N SER A 26 -10.59 9.65 7.86
CA SER A 26 -11.76 10.51 7.64
C SER A 26 -11.45 11.92 7.15
N GLY A 27 -10.17 12.33 7.10
CA GLY A 27 -9.76 13.67 6.67
C GLY A 27 -10.37 14.76 7.55
N ALA A 28 -10.79 14.41 8.76
CA ALA A 28 -11.48 15.30 9.66
C ALA A 28 -10.55 16.46 10.03
N ASP A 29 -11.04 17.68 9.83
CA ASP A 29 -10.39 18.87 10.34
C ASP A 29 -10.31 18.81 11.87
N ALA A 30 -9.31 19.46 12.47
CA ALA A 30 -9.13 19.50 13.92
C ALA A 30 -10.39 19.97 14.65
N ARG A 31 -11.17 20.87 14.02
CA ARG A 31 -12.48 21.32 14.52
C ARG A 31 -13.49 20.19 14.67
N ARG A 32 -13.53 19.28 13.70
CA ARG A 32 -14.41 18.10 13.73
C ARG A 32 -13.91 17.03 14.69
N ILE A 33 -12.60 16.83 14.79
CA ILE A 33 -12.00 15.85 15.72
C ILE A 33 -12.28 16.25 17.18
N LEU A 34 -12.14 17.55 17.48
CA LEU A 34 -12.38 18.08 18.82
C LEU A 34 -13.84 18.43 19.09
N ASP A 35 -14.69 18.43 18.06
CA ASP A 35 -16.04 18.99 18.10
C ASP A 35 -16.05 20.42 18.66
N ARG A 36 -15.14 21.27 18.16
CA ARG A 36 -15.01 22.68 18.58
C ARG A 36 -14.88 23.58 17.35
N PRO A 37 -15.62 24.69 17.29
CA PRO A 37 -15.63 25.56 16.11
C PRO A 37 -14.30 26.27 15.87
N ASN A 38 -13.57 26.56 16.96
CA ASN A 38 -12.31 27.29 16.92
C ASN A 38 -11.16 26.42 17.44
N THR A 39 -10.16 26.22 16.59
CA THR A 39 -8.93 25.50 16.93
C THR A 39 -7.72 26.28 16.41
N ARG A 40 -6.62 26.23 17.15
CA ARG A 40 -5.33 26.79 16.77
C ARG A 40 -4.27 25.71 16.75
N GLN A 41 -3.32 25.81 15.82
CA GLN A 41 -2.15 24.93 15.81
C GLN A 41 -1.22 25.30 16.96
N VAL A 42 -0.81 24.30 17.75
CA VAL A 42 0.10 24.45 18.89
C VAL A 42 1.53 24.08 18.49
N THR A 43 1.69 23.02 17.70
CA THR A 43 2.99 22.59 17.16
C THR A 43 2.83 21.77 15.88
N GLY A 44 3.91 21.58 15.13
CA GLY A 44 3.91 20.95 13.81
C GLY A 44 3.88 21.96 12.65
N ASP A 45 3.51 21.48 11.46
CA ASP A 45 3.42 22.27 10.23
C ASP A 45 2.05 22.08 9.55
N ARG A 46 1.89 22.61 8.34
CA ARG A 46 0.62 22.51 7.58
C ARG A 46 0.20 21.06 7.29
N SER A 47 1.15 20.15 7.12
CA SER A 47 0.90 18.77 6.70
C SER A 47 0.67 17.80 7.87
N GLY A 48 1.22 18.12 9.04
CA GLY A 48 1.03 17.35 10.27
C GLY A 48 1.25 18.21 11.52
N GLY A 49 0.32 18.18 12.47
CA GLY A 49 0.44 19.01 13.68
C GLY A 49 -0.63 18.82 14.73
N PHE A 50 -0.39 19.42 15.88
CA PHE A 50 -1.25 19.36 17.07
C PHE A 50 -2.08 20.63 17.18
N HIS A 51 -3.35 20.47 17.49
CA HIS A 51 -4.33 21.55 17.55
C HIS A 51 -5.07 21.53 18.88
N ARG A 52 -5.33 22.71 19.45
CA ARG A 52 -6.16 22.89 20.65
C ARG A 52 -7.18 24.01 20.44
N PRO A 53 -8.26 24.06 21.23
CA PRO A 53 -9.06 25.27 21.36
C PRO A 53 -8.18 26.44 21.87
N PRO A 54 -8.42 27.69 21.43
CA PRO A 54 -7.69 28.85 21.93
C PRO A 54 -7.84 29.03 23.45
N PRO A 55 -6.80 29.48 24.19
CA PRO A 55 -6.91 29.86 25.58
C PRO A 55 -7.97 30.93 25.77
N GLY A 56 -8.77 30.84 26.84
CA GLY A 56 -9.86 31.77 27.13
C GLY A 56 -11.16 31.47 26.36
N TYR A 57 -11.19 30.46 25.50
CA TYR A 57 -12.43 29.98 24.89
C TYR A 57 -13.24 29.14 25.89
N PRO A 58 -14.58 29.31 26.00
CA PRO A 58 -15.37 28.68 27.07
C PRO A 58 -15.43 27.14 27.05
N ASP A 59 -14.99 26.47 25.97
CA ASP A 59 -15.08 25.01 25.81
C ASP A 59 -13.73 24.33 25.55
N THR A 60 -12.68 24.73 26.29
CA THR A 60 -11.34 24.11 26.15
C THR A 60 -11.24 22.70 26.72
N ARG A 61 -12.22 22.28 27.54
CA ARG A 61 -12.24 20.98 28.22
C ARG A 61 -13.29 20.03 27.63
N GLY A 62 -12.98 18.75 27.70
CA GLY A 62 -13.84 17.63 27.33
C GLY A 62 -14.44 16.94 28.56
N PRO A 63 -15.04 15.76 28.37
CA PRO A 63 -15.62 14.96 29.44
C PRO A 63 -14.63 14.70 30.58
N GLY A 64 -15.11 14.78 31.82
CA GLY A 64 -14.25 14.63 32.99
C GLY A 64 -13.25 15.77 33.18
N GLY A 65 -13.42 16.91 32.49
CA GLY A 65 -12.56 18.07 32.62
C GLY A 65 -11.19 17.93 31.96
N VAL A 66 -11.02 17.00 31.02
CA VAL A 66 -9.75 16.80 30.30
C VAL A 66 -9.47 17.94 29.32
N LEU A 67 -8.21 18.33 29.13
CA LEU A 67 -7.82 19.31 28.12
C LEU A 67 -7.80 18.65 26.73
N LEU A 68 -8.51 19.24 25.77
CA LEU A 68 -8.64 18.66 24.43
C LEU A 68 -7.48 19.05 23.52
N GLU A 69 -6.82 18.06 22.92
CA GLU A 69 -5.83 18.23 21.86
C GLU A 69 -6.07 17.23 20.73
N ALA A 70 -5.95 17.66 19.48
CA ALA A 70 -6.05 16.78 18.31
C ALA A 70 -4.71 16.72 17.58
N TYR A 71 -4.31 15.55 17.13
CA TYR A 71 -3.21 15.39 16.18
C TYR A 71 -3.78 15.15 14.77
N ARG A 72 -3.52 16.08 13.87
CA ARG A 72 -3.95 16.03 12.46
C ARG A 72 -2.78 15.57 11.60
N TRP A 73 -2.98 14.51 10.84
CA TRP A 73 -1.96 13.92 9.96
C TRP A 73 -2.47 13.59 8.55
N SER A 74 -3.73 13.88 8.25
CA SER A 74 -4.44 13.48 7.01
C SER A 74 -3.87 14.05 5.71
N GLU A 75 -2.91 14.99 5.78
CA GLU A 75 -2.16 15.53 4.65
C GLU A 75 -0.74 14.95 4.50
N LEU A 76 -0.27 14.12 5.45
CA LEU A 76 1.03 13.45 5.32
C LEU A 76 1.06 12.42 4.17
N PRO A 77 0.01 11.59 3.96
CA PRO A 77 -0.03 10.65 2.83
C PRO A 77 -0.26 11.37 1.49
N SER A 78 -1.08 12.42 1.50
CA SER A 78 -1.55 13.16 0.33
C SER A 78 -0.83 14.52 0.22
N GLY A 79 0.27 14.54 -0.54
CA GLY A 79 0.98 15.79 -0.84
C GLY A 79 0.27 16.63 -1.91
N THR A 80 1.05 17.26 -2.79
CA THR A 80 0.55 18.01 -3.98
C THR A 80 -0.33 17.15 -4.89
N ALA A 81 -1.23 17.76 -5.67
CA ALA A 81 -2.06 17.07 -6.68
C ALA A 81 -1.25 16.15 -7.61
N VAL A 82 -0.08 16.61 -8.08
CA VAL A 82 0.85 15.80 -8.91
C VAL A 82 1.31 14.54 -8.18
N ARG A 83 1.60 14.65 -6.88
CA ARG A 83 1.98 13.51 -6.03
C ARG A 83 0.80 12.55 -5.90
N THR A 84 -0.42 13.03 -5.64
CA THR A 84 -1.63 12.20 -5.52
C THR A 84 -1.95 11.43 -6.79
N VAL A 85 -1.84 12.07 -7.97
CA VAL A 85 -2.00 11.37 -9.27
C VAL A 85 -0.85 10.39 -9.52
N SER A 86 0.38 10.74 -9.15
CA SER A 86 1.53 9.82 -9.25
C SER A 86 1.32 8.56 -8.40
N LEU A 87 0.59 8.63 -7.28
CA LEU A 87 0.30 7.45 -6.45
C LEU A 87 -0.46 6.36 -7.21
N VAL A 88 -1.29 6.73 -8.21
CA VAL A 88 -2.00 5.75 -9.05
C VAL A 88 -1.00 4.91 -9.85
N PHE A 89 -0.01 5.55 -10.47
CA PHE A 89 1.02 4.86 -11.25
C PHE A 89 2.04 4.14 -10.37
N LEU A 90 2.25 4.59 -9.13
CA LEU A 90 3.12 3.94 -8.14
C LEU A 90 2.41 2.85 -7.32
N LEU A 91 1.11 2.60 -7.57
CA LEU A 91 0.31 1.61 -6.86
C LEU A 91 0.96 0.22 -6.85
N PRO A 92 1.47 -0.34 -7.97
CA PRO A 92 2.16 -1.64 -7.93
C PRO A 92 3.36 -1.67 -6.99
N PHE A 93 4.14 -0.58 -6.95
CA PHE A 93 5.31 -0.46 -6.09
C PHE A 93 4.92 -0.35 -4.61
N MET A 94 3.81 0.34 -4.32
CA MET A 94 3.24 0.42 -2.98
C MET A 94 2.78 -0.95 -2.50
N LEU A 95 1.98 -1.66 -3.30
CA LEU A 95 1.48 -2.99 -2.98
C LEU A 95 2.62 -4.00 -2.80
N GLY A 96 3.67 -3.93 -3.62
CA GLY A 96 4.86 -4.76 -3.48
C GLY A 96 5.62 -4.52 -2.17
N ASN A 97 5.62 -3.29 -1.63
CA ASN A 97 6.17 -3.03 -0.29
C ASN A 97 5.29 -3.64 0.80
N VAL A 98 3.98 -3.38 0.77
CA VAL A 98 3.04 -3.90 1.76
C VAL A 98 3.08 -5.42 1.80
N ALA A 99 3.23 -6.09 0.65
CA ALA A 99 3.33 -7.55 0.57
C ALA A 99 4.45 -8.11 1.46
N LEU A 100 5.60 -7.45 1.52
CA LEU A 100 6.72 -7.87 2.38
C LEU A 100 6.35 -7.78 3.88
N TRP A 101 5.56 -6.77 4.27
CA TRP A 101 5.07 -6.59 5.63
C TRP A 101 3.96 -7.59 6.00
N MET A 102 3.26 -8.17 5.02
CA MET A 102 2.20 -9.17 5.24
C MET A 102 2.72 -10.62 5.40
N ARG A 103 4.00 -10.79 5.73
CA ARG A 103 4.62 -12.10 5.97
C ARG A 103 3.98 -12.80 7.19
N PRO A 104 3.93 -14.14 7.19
CA PRO A 104 3.37 -14.90 8.31
C PRO A 104 4.23 -14.78 9.58
N ASP A 105 3.57 -14.99 10.72
CA ASP A 105 4.19 -15.09 12.04
C ASP A 105 4.89 -16.46 12.23
N GLY A 106 5.87 -16.52 13.13
CA GLY A 106 6.52 -17.77 13.55
C GLY A 106 7.40 -18.45 12.51
N GLN A 107 7.66 -17.83 11.35
CA GLN A 107 8.62 -18.36 10.37
C GLN A 107 10.04 -18.42 10.96
N GLY A 108 10.72 -19.54 10.73
CA GLY A 108 12.15 -19.66 11.04
C GLY A 108 12.99 -18.60 10.30
N PRO A 109 14.21 -18.28 10.79
CA PRO A 109 15.06 -17.22 10.22
C PRO A 109 15.36 -17.40 8.72
N ALA A 110 15.56 -18.64 8.28
CA ALA A 110 15.81 -18.97 6.88
C ALA A 110 14.60 -18.68 5.97
N ALA A 111 13.40 -19.13 6.36
CA ALA A 111 12.17 -18.87 5.60
C ALA A 111 11.85 -17.37 5.54
N THR A 112 12.08 -16.64 6.63
CA THR A 112 11.94 -15.16 6.65
C THR A 112 12.91 -14.51 5.65
N THR A 113 14.16 -14.96 5.63
CA THR A 113 15.20 -14.45 4.73
C THR A 113 14.84 -14.68 3.27
N VAL A 114 14.39 -15.89 2.93
CA VAL A 114 13.96 -16.24 1.57
C VAL A 114 12.72 -15.45 1.17
N THR A 115 11.71 -15.32 2.04
CA THR A 115 10.50 -14.53 1.77
C THR A 115 10.86 -13.08 1.42
N LYS A 116 11.71 -12.44 2.23
CA LYS A 116 12.17 -11.07 1.98
C LYS A 116 12.94 -10.95 0.65
N ALA A 117 13.86 -11.87 0.38
CA ALA A 117 14.62 -11.89 -0.87
C ALA A 117 13.68 -12.03 -2.09
N LEU A 118 12.73 -12.97 -2.06
CA LEU A 118 11.73 -13.14 -3.12
C LEU A 118 10.90 -11.88 -3.35
N CYS A 119 10.41 -11.24 -2.28
CA CYS A 119 9.68 -9.97 -2.41
C CYS A 119 10.53 -8.86 -3.04
N ARG A 120 11.84 -8.80 -2.73
CA ARG A 120 12.75 -7.80 -3.31
C ARG A 120 13.10 -8.07 -4.76
N VAL A 121 13.36 -9.33 -5.11
CA VAL A 121 13.56 -9.72 -6.51
C VAL A 121 12.29 -9.42 -7.31
N LEU A 122 11.11 -9.73 -6.77
CA LEU A 122 9.85 -9.38 -7.42
C LEU A 122 9.75 -7.86 -7.61
N ALA A 123 10.07 -7.05 -6.59
CA ALA A 123 10.14 -5.59 -6.72
C ALA A 123 11.13 -5.14 -7.82
N LEU A 124 12.29 -5.79 -7.95
CA LEU A 124 13.25 -5.52 -9.03
C LEU A 124 12.65 -5.85 -10.40
N THR A 125 11.88 -6.95 -10.53
CA THR A 125 11.17 -7.26 -11.78
C THR A 125 10.07 -6.26 -12.12
N LEU A 126 9.43 -5.63 -11.13
CA LEU A 126 8.48 -4.53 -11.39
C LEU A 126 9.18 -3.29 -11.97
N THR A 127 10.42 -3.01 -11.53
CA THR A 127 11.25 -1.97 -12.15
C THR A 127 11.65 -2.34 -13.57
N ALA A 128 12.05 -3.59 -13.81
CA ALA A 128 12.36 -4.06 -15.16
C ALA A 128 11.13 -3.96 -16.08
N LEU A 129 9.95 -4.38 -15.61
CA LEU A 129 8.70 -4.28 -16.36
C LEU A 129 8.40 -2.82 -16.74
N TYR A 130 8.50 -1.90 -15.78
CA TYR A 130 8.30 -0.46 -16.04
C TYR A 130 9.20 0.04 -17.19
N VAL A 131 10.50 -0.29 -17.16
CA VAL A 131 11.44 0.10 -18.22
C VAL A 131 11.11 -0.59 -19.55
N LEU A 132 10.83 -1.89 -19.53
CA LEU A 132 10.48 -2.65 -20.74
C LEU A 132 9.20 -2.13 -21.40
N THR A 133 8.23 -1.63 -20.63
CA THR A 133 7.00 -1.07 -21.19
C THR A 133 7.28 0.25 -21.89
N VAL A 134 8.01 1.18 -21.24
CA VAL A 134 8.36 2.47 -21.85
C VAL A 134 9.28 2.27 -23.06
N ALA A 135 10.24 1.33 -22.96
CA ALA A 135 11.10 0.95 -24.07
C ALA A 135 10.32 0.26 -25.20
N GLY A 136 9.32 -0.57 -24.91
CA GLY A 136 8.46 -1.17 -25.93
C GLY A 136 7.67 -0.12 -26.71
N VAL A 137 7.07 0.82 -26.00
CA VAL A 137 6.36 1.94 -26.64
C VAL A 137 7.31 2.77 -27.50
N ALA A 138 8.42 3.23 -26.93
CA ALA A 138 9.34 4.15 -27.61
C ALA A 138 10.15 3.48 -28.72
N LEU A 139 10.72 2.30 -28.45
CA LEU A 139 11.68 1.63 -29.33
C LEU A 139 11.02 0.61 -30.25
N ASP A 140 10.11 -0.23 -29.78
CA ASP A 140 9.47 -1.27 -30.62
C ASP A 140 8.31 -0.68 -31.44
N GLN A 141 7.33 -0.04 -30.79
CA GLN A 141 6.12 0.44 -31.48
C GLN A 141 6.39 1.71 -32.28
N VAL A 142 6.93 2.75 -31.64
CA VAL A 142 7.25 4.02 -32.32
C VAL A 142 8.54 3.87 -33.13
N GLY A 143 9.60 3.35 -32.52
CA GLY A 143 10.98 3.35 -33.01
C GLY A 143 11.40 2.20 -33.92
N TRP A 144 10.60 1.15 -34.07
CA TRP A 144 10.86 0.07 -35.02
C TRP A 144 9.72 0.03 -36.02
N LYS A 145 8.51 -0.30 -35.56
CA LYS A 145 7.32 -0.53 -36.38
C LYS A 145 6.78 0.73 -37.07
N CYS A 146 6.38 1.76 -36.32
CA CYS A 146 5.66 2.91 -36.90
C CYS A 146 6.48 3.69 -37.93
N MET A 147 7.67 4.19 -37.60
CA MET A 147 8.46 4.96 -38.59
C MET A 147 9.10 4.09 -39.69
N ALA A 148 8.94 2.77 -39.67
CA ALA A 148 9.25 1.93 -40.83
C ALA A 148 8.09 1.91 -41.87
N MET A 149 6.90 2.40 -41.49
CA MET A 149 5.71 2.38 -42.33
C MET A 149 5.31 3.81 -42.76
N PRO A 150 5.28 4.13 -44.07
CA PRO A 150 4.85 5.44 -44.56
C PRO A 150 3.43 5.81 -44.14
N SER A 151 2.52 4.82 -44.08
CA SER A 151 1.14 5.00 -43.63
C SER A 151 1.04 5.49 -42.18
N CYS A 152 1.95 5.03 -41.31
CA CYS A 152 2.00 5.45 -39.90
C CYS A 152 2.56 6.87 -39.73
N LEU A 153 3.46 7.30 -40.62
CA LEU A 153 4.08 8.63 -40.62
C LEU A 153 3.23 9.72 -41.27
N SER A 154 2.32 9.34 -42.18
CA SER A 154 1.41 10.27 -42.84
C SER A 154 0.71 11.17 -41.82
N GLY A 155 0.72 12.50 -42.01
CA GLY A 155 0.11 13.46 -41.08
C GLY A 155 0.75 13.57 -39.69
N ARG A 156 1.91 12.93 -39.42
CA ARG A 156 2.65 13.00 -38.15
C ARG A 156 4.01 13.68 -38.34
N ALA A 157 4.00 14.96 -38.71
CA ALA A 157 5.22 15.75 -38.99
C ALA A 157 6.22 15.79 -37.81
N TRP A 158 5.73 15.65 -36.57
CA TRP A 158 6.54 15.56 -35.36
C TRP A 158 7.35 14.26 -35.25
N LEU A 159 6.98 13.19 -35.97
CA LEU A 159 7.72 11.92 -36.07
C LEU A 159 8.55 11.81 -37.35
N SER A 160 8.11 12.42 -38.44
CA SER A 160 8.67 12.20 -39.79
C SER A 160 10.13 12.65 -39.92
N TRP A 161 10.55 13.69 -39.18
CA TRP A 161 11.94 14.17 -39.21
C TRP A 161 12.95 13.12 -38.70
N LEU A 162 12.53 12.25 -37.78
CA LEU A 162 13.36 11.16 -37.24
C LEU A 162 13.25 9.88 -38.09
N GLY A 163 12.12 9.68 -38.78
CA GLY A 163 11.88 8.52 -39.65
C GLY A 163 12.87 8.40 -40.83
N GLY A 164 13.41 9.52 -41.32
CA GLY A 164 14.42 9.53 -42.39
C GLY A 164 15.87 9.34 -41.91
N ARG A 165 16.11 9.11 -40.61
CA ARG A 165 17.45 8.91 -40.04
C ARG A 165 17.82 7.41 -39.99
N PRO A 166 19.12 7.06 -39.93
CA PRO A 166 19.55 5.69 -39.71
C PRO A 166 18.89 5.08 -38.46
N LEU A 167 18.54 3.80 -38.51
CA LEU A 167 17.79 3.13 -37.44
C LEU A 167 18.51 3.20 -36.07
N GLY A 168 19.83 3.07 -36.05
CA GLY A 168 20.63 3.22 -34.84
C GLY A 168 20.46 4.60 -34.18
N VAL A 169 20.49 5.67 -34.97
CA VAL A 169 20.26 7.04 -34.48
C VAL A 169 18.83 7.20 -33.95
N ARG A 170 17.84 6.68 -34.69
CA ARG A 170 16.42 6.69 -34.28
C ARG A 170 16.22 6.00 -32.92
N LEU A 171 16.77 4.81 -32.74
CA LEU A 171 16.67 4.06 -31.49
C LEU A 171 17.43 4.75 -30.35
N ALA A 172 18.61 5.31 -30.60
CA ALA A 172 19.39 6.03 -29.60
C ALA A 172 18.66 7.28 -29.09
N VAL A 173 18.04 8.06 -29.99
CA VAL A 173 17.24 9.23 -29.62
C VAL A 173 15.98 8.82 -28.84
N LEU A 174 15.26 7.80 -29.31
CA LEU A 174 14.05 7.33 -28.64
C LEU A 174 14.33 6.67 -27.29
N ALA A 175 15.52 6.11 -27.07
CA ALA A 175 15.95 5.56 -25.78
C ALA A 175 16.14 6.64 -24.70
N LEU A 176 16.20 7.92 -25.07
CA LEU A 176 16.14 9.03 -24.11
C LEU A 176 14.78 9.10 -23.39
N VAL A 177 13.71 8.55 -23.98
CA VAL A 177 12.38 8.49 -23.35
C VAL A 177 12.38 7.55 -22.13
N PRO A 178 12.72 6.25 -22.24
CA PRO A 178 12.84 5.38 -21.06
C PRO A 178 13.94 5.84 -20.10
N ALA A 179 15.07 6.36 -20.57
CA ALA A 179 16.10 6.93 -19.69
C ALA A 179 15.56 8.13 -18.88
N GLY A 180 14.83 9.03 -19.53
CA GLY A 180 14.16 10.16 -18.89
C GLY A 180 13.10 9.73 -17.88
N ALA A 181 12.34 8.68 -18.18
CA ALA A 181 11.36 8.07 -17.28
C ALA A 181 12.03 7.53 -16.01
N VAL A 182 13.17 6.83 -16.13
CA VAL A 182 13.98 6.37 -15.00
C VAL A 182 14.48 7.54 -14.15
N VAL A 183 15.00 8.60 -14.79
CA VAL A 183 15.47 9.81 -14.10
C VAL A 183 14.33 10.54 -13.38
N LEU A 184 13.14 10.60 -13.99
CA LEU A 184 11.96 11.20 -13.39
C LEU A 184 11.55 10.47 -12.11
N VAL A 185 11.40 9.14 -12.18
CA VAL A 185 11.04 8.32 -11.00
C VAL A 185 12.13 8.39 -9.94
N TRP A 186 13.41 8.41 -10.34
CA TRP A 186 14.54 8.64 -9.43
C TRP A 186 14.42 9.96 -8.68
N ARG A 187 14.15 11.07 -9.37
CA ARG A 187 13.99 12.40 -8.76
C ARG A 187 12.78 12.47 -7.84
N LEU A 188 11.63 11.93 -8.24
CA LEU A 188 10.43 11.87 -7.40
C LEU A 188 10.67 11.05 -6.13
N GLY A 189 11.43 9.95 -6.25
CA GLY A 189 11.86 9.12 -5.11
C GLY A 189 13.00 9.73 -4.27
N ALA A 190 13.64 10.81 -4.73
CA ALA A 190 14.81 11.46 -4.11
C ALA A 190 14.51 12.70 -3.28
N GLY A 191 13.31 13.26 -3.35
CA GLY A 191 12.98 14.49 -2.61
C GLY A 191 13.26 14.39 -1.10
N ALA A 192 13.57 15.54 -0.48
CA ALA A 192 13.99 15.66 0.93
C ALA A 192 13.10 14.85 1.89
N SER A 193 13.74 13.98 2.68
CA SER A 193 13.13 13.38 3.87
C SER A 193 12.69 14.47 4.83
N TRP A 194 11.62 14.19 5.58
CA TRP A 194 11.24 15.04 6.71
C TRP A 194 12.48 15.29 7.56
N SER A 195 12.78 16.57 7.83
CA SER A 195 14.10 17.05 8.22
C SER A 195 14.78 16.21 9.31
N ARG A 196 15.95 15.62 8.96
CA ARG A 196 16.83 14.74 9.76
C ARG A 196 17.13 15.17 11.20
N GLN A 197 17.02 16.46 11.53
CA GLN A 197 17.49 17.00 12.83
C GLN A 197 16.38 17.17 13.88
N ALA A 198 15.11 17.30 13.48
CA ALA A 198 14.04 17.59 14.44
C ALA A 198 13.46 16.32 15.09
N PHE A 199 13.61 15.14 14.47
CA PHE A 199 12.83 13.94 14.77
C PHE A 199 13.65 12.73 15.25
N GLN A 200 14.90 12.91 15.69
CA GLN A 200 15.65 11.81 16.33
C GLN A 200 14.95 11.43 17.65
N GLY A 201 14.27 10.29 17.65
CA GLY A 201 13.91 9.61 18.90
C GLY A 201 15.17 9.14 19.61
N VAL A 202 15.14 9.04 20.93
CA VAL A 202 16.22 8.40 21.70
C VAL A 202 16.42 6.99 21.13
N PRO A 203 17.62 6.61 20.63
CA PRO A 203 17.88 5.27 20.14
C PRO A 203 17.51 4.26 21.22
N ARG A 204 16.66 3.28 20.89
CA ARG A 204 16.28 2.23 21.82
C ARG A 204 16.78 0.87 21.35
N PRO A 205 17.06 -0.05 22.28
CA PRO A 205 17.19 -1.44 21.93
C PRO A 205 15.89 -1.84 21.22
N SER A 206 16.02 -2.44 20.03
CA SER A 206 14.92 -3.08 19.32
C SER A 206 14.13 -3.95 20.30
N GLY A 207 12.85 -3.63 20.51
CA GLY A 207 11.99 -4.41 21.39
C GLY A 207 11.82 -5.84 20.86
N THR A 208 11.25 -6.73 21.68
CA THR A 208 10.90 -8.10 21.27
C THR A 208 9.86 -8.12 20.14
N HIS A 209 9.11 -7.03 19.95
CA HIS A 209 7.99 -6.92 19.00
C HIS A 209 8.24 -5.93 17.87
N ARG A 210 7.92 -6.35 16.63
CA ARG A 210 8.34 -5.69 15.38
C ARG A 210 7.48 -4.49 14.96
N LEU A 211 6.33 -4.25 15.59
CA LEU A 211 5.54 -3.01 15.39
C LEU A 211 6.21 -1.81 16.06
N SER A 212 6.98 -2.05 17.12
CA SER A 212 7.74 -1.00 17.83
C SER A 212 8.85 -0.39 16.95
N ASP A 213 9.29 -1.09 15.91
CA ASP A 213 10.30 -0.62 14.95
C ASP A 213 9.75 0.41 13.93
N VAL A 214 8.41 0.52 13.80
CA VAL A 214 7.78 1.38 12.80
C VAL A 214 8.03 2.85 13.12
N GLY A 215 8.80 3.54 12.28
CA GLY A 215 9.15 4.94 12.50
C GLY A 215 10.35 5.17 13.44
N GLN A 216 10.99 4.10 13.93
CA GLN A 216 12.25 4.20 14.67
C GLN A 216 13.49 4.27 13.77
N TRP A 217 13.43 3.66 12.59
CA TRP A 217 14.59 3.60 11.71
C TRP A 217 14.63 4.79 10.79
N ASP A 218 15.82 5.40 10.67
CA ASP A 218 16.14 6.21 9.51
C ASP A 218 16.12 5.28 8.29
N ALA A 219 14.97 5.15 7.64
CA ALA A 219 14.86 4.36 6.43
C ALA A 219 15.71 4.96 5.29
N MET A 220 16.29 6.15 5.45
CA MET A 220 17.03 6.83 4.38
C MET A 220 18.21 6.04 3.86
N PRO A 221 19.17 5.53 4.66
CA PRO A 221 20.29 4.79 4.10
C PRO A 221 19.84 3.54 3.33
N VAL A 222 18.84 2.81 3.85
CA VAL A 222 18.27 1.63 3.18
C VAL A 222 17.58 2.02 1.87
N VAL A 223 16.71 3.03 1.89
CA VAL A 223 16.01 3.53 0.70
C VAL A 223 16.97 4.09 -0.33
N GLU A 224 18.04 4.78 0.09
CA GLU A 224 19.08 5.32 -0.80
C GLU A 224 19.83 4.22 -1.53
N ARG A 225 20.23 3.15 -0.82
CA ARG A 225 20.87 1.96 -1.39
C ARG A 225 19.94 1.24 -2.37
N LEU A 226 18.71 0.94 -1.94
CA LEU A 226 17.70 0.29 -2.81
C LEU A 226 17.42 1.14 -4.04
N ARG A 227 17.28 2.45 -3.89
CA ARG A 227 17.09 3.37 -5.03
C ARG A 227 18.26 3.31 -5.99
N ALA A 228 19.49 3.29 -5.51
CA ALA A 228 20.66 3.17 -6.38
C ALA A 228 20.69 1.83 -7.14
N ILE A 229 20.37 0.73 -6.46
CA ILE A 229 20.28 -0.62 -7.07
C ILE A 229 19.19 -0.66 -8.15
N HIS A 230 17.98 -0.17 -7.86
CA HIS A 230 16.88 -0.18 -8.83
C HIS A 230 17.13 0.74 -10.03
N VAL A 231 17.75 1.92 -9.84
CA VAL A 231 18.15 2.78 -10.97
C VAL A 231 19.22 2.10 -11.82
N ALA A 232 20.19 1.43 -11.20
CA ALA A 232 21.22 0.71 -11.95
C ALA A 232 20.63 -0.45 -12.77
N ALA A 233 19.74 -1.25 -12.17
CA ALA A 233 19.02 -2.31 -12.87
C ALA A 233 18.15 -1.76 -14.00
N ALA A 234 17.49 -0.62 -13.81
CA ALA A 234 16.66 0.02 -14.82
C ALA A 234 17.48 0.41 -16.07
N PHE A 235 18.65 1.03 -15.88
CA PHE A 235 19.57 1.35 -16.98
C PHE A 235 20.13 0.09 -17.65
N ALA A 236 20.55 -0.91 -16.88
CA ALA A 236 21.04 -2.17 -17.42
C ALA A 236 19.99 -2.91 -18.27
N VAL A 237 18.70 -2.89 -17.86
CA VAL A 237 17.60 -3.46 -18.65
C VAL A 237 17.41 -2.70 -19.97
N LEU A 238 17.47 -1.37 -19.96
CA LEU A 238 17.40 -0.56 -21.18
C LEU A 238 18.56 -0.87 -22.13
N ASP A 239 19.77 -0.96 -21.59
CA ASP A 239 20.98 -1.30 -22.36
C ASP A 239 20.85 -2.68 -23.01
N LEU A 240 20.39 -3.68 -22.25
CA LEU A 240 20.18 -5.03 -22.75
C LEU A 240 19.13 -5.09 -23.86
N VAL A 241 18.04 -4.32 -23.78
CA VAL A 241 17.04 -4.25 -24.87
C VAL A 241 17.68 -3.77 -26.17
N LEU A 242 18.48 -2.70 -26.12
CA LEU A 242 19.17 -2.16 -27.29
C LEU A 242 20.23 -3.11 -27.83
N LEU A 243 21.04 -3.70 -26.95
CA LEU A 243 22.15 -4.59 -27.32
C LEU A 243 21.65 -5.94 -27.86
N LEU A 244 20.58 -6.50 -27.30
CA LEU A 244 19.94 -7.71 -27.84
C LEU A 244 19.35 -7.46 -29.22
N ALA A 245 18.66 -6.33 -29.41
CA ALA A 245 18.15 -5.94 -30.72
C ALA A 245 19.27 -5.81 -31.75
N ARG A 246 20.39 -5.17 -31.35
CA ARG A 246 21.56 -5.00 -32.19
C ARG A 246 22.25 -6.33 -32.51
N ALA A 247 22.37 -7.23 -31.53
CA ALA A 247 23.01 -8.55 -31.70
C ALA A 247 22.26 -9.47 -32.68
N GLY A 248 20.96 -9.23 -32.91
CA GLY A 248 20.16 -10.00 -33.87
C GLY A 248 20.64 -9.93 -35.32
N GLY A 249 21.39 -8.90 -35.70
CA GLY A 249 22.03 -8.77 -37.03
C GLY A 249 23.47 -9.28 -37.11
N GLY A 250 23.97 -9.90 -36.04
CA GLY A 250 25.37 -10.27 -35.85
C GLY A 250 26.03 -9.45 -34.75
N ALA A 251 26.54 -10.12 -33.72
CA ALA A 251 27.13 -9.49 -32.55
C ALA A 251 28.63 -9.21 -32.76
N SER A 252 29.01 -7.94 -32.82
CA SER A 252 30.43 -7.55 -32.78
C SER A 252 31.02 -7.87 -31.39
N PRO A 253 32.35 -8.07 -31.27
CA PRO A 253 33.00 -8.23 -29.97
C PRO A 253 32.67 -7.10 -28.99
N GLY A 254 32.54 -5.86 -29.48
CA GLY A 254 32.13 -4.71 -28.67
C GLY A 254 30.69 -4.83 -28.16
N THR A 255 29.75 -5.26 -29.00
CA THR A 255 28.36 -5.52 -28.60
C THR A 255 28.27 -6.61 -27.54
N VAL A 256 29.05 -7.69 -27.69
CA VAL A 256 29.12 -8.78 -26.71
C VAL A 256 29.71 -8.27 -25.39
N ALA A 257 30.80 -7.50 -25.41
CA ALA A 257 31.42 -6.95 -24.21
C ALA A 257 30.47 -6.01 -23.45
N LEU A 258 29.76 -5.12 -24.16
CA LEU A 258 28.75 -4.24 -23.56
C LEU A 258 27.59 -5.03 -22.95
N MET A 259 27.14 -6.09 -23.63
CA MET A 259 26.04 -6.95 -23.16
C MET A 259 26.44 -7.76 -21.92
N VAL A 260 27.65 -8.31 -21.89
CA VAL A 260 28.20 -8.98 -20.70
C VAL A 260 28.31 -7.99 -19.53
N THR A 261 28.75 -6.76 -19.80
CA THR A 261 28.87 -5.72 -18.77
C THR A 261 27.51 -5.31 -18.22
N ALA A 262 26.52 -5.05 -19.08
CA ALA A 262 25.15 -4.74 -18.67
C ALA A 262 24.52 -5.91 -17.89
N GLY A 263 24.74 -7.15 -18.35
CA GLY A 263 24.32 -8.36 -17.64
C GLY A 263 24.97 -8.49 -16.26
N ALA A 264 26.26 -8.20 -16.13
CA ALA A 264 26.98 -8.22 -14.86
C ALA A 264 26.42 -7.16 -13.87
N VAL A 265 26.07 -5.97 -14.35
CA VAL A 265 25.38 -4.94 -13.54
C VAL A 265 24.04 -5.47 -13.03
N LEU A 266 23.25 -6.12 -13.89
CA LEU A 266 21.95 -6.67 -13.50
C LEU A 266 22.08 -7.82 -12.48
N VAL A 267 23.06 -8.71 -12.67
CA VAL A 267 23.39 -9.79 -11.72
C VAL A 267 23.87 -9.23 -10.38
N ALA A 268 24.70 -8.20 -10.38
CA ALA A 268 25.10 -7.50 -9.15
C ALA A 268 23.89 -6.87 -8.43
N CYS A 269 22.97 -6.24 -9.17
CA CYS A 269 21.73 -5.71 -8.60
C CYS A 269 20.88 -6.82 -7.95
N PHE A 270 20.70 -7.94 -8.66
CA PHE A 270 20.01 -9.12 -8.15
C PHE A 270 20.67 -9.67 -6.87
N GLY A 271 21.99 -9.83 -6.88
CA GLY A 271 22.76 -10.30 -5.72
C GLY A 271 22.60 -9.38 -4.51
N LEU A 272 22.66 -8.05 -4.71
CA LEU A 272 22.49 -7.07 -3.64
C LEU A 272 21.08 -7.07 -3.04
N VAL A 273 20.03 -7.22 -3.84
CA VAL A 273 18.66 -7.30 -3.30
C VAL A 273 18.40 -8.61 -2.55
N CYS A 274 19.02 -9.71 -2.99
CA CYS A 274 18.99 -11.00 -2.29
C CYS A 274 19.79 -10.96 -0.98
N ALA A 275 20.94 -10.26 -0.97
CA ALA A 275 21.77 -9.99 0.21
C ALA A 275 21.16 -8.88 1.11
N HIS A 276 19.85 -8.97 1.33
CA HIS A 276 19.07 -7.99 2.09
C HIS A 276 19.64 -7.63 3.47
N PRO A 277 20.25 -8.54 4.26
CA PRO A 277 20.78 -8.17 5.58
C PRO A 277 21.94 -7.16 5.53
N LEU A 278 22.66 -7.10 4.41
CA LEU A 278 23.71 -6.10 4.20
C LEU A 278 23.10 -4.73 3.86
N VAL A 279 22.07 -4.73 3.00
CA VAL A 279 21.38 -3.52 2.54
C VAL A 279 20.57 -2.87 3.67
N ASP A 280 19.99 -3.67 4.56
CA ASP A 280 19.02 -3.27 5.59
C ASP A 280 19.65 -2.64 6.83
N ARG A 281 20.97 -2.51 6.86
CA ARG A 281 21.65 -1.86 7.97
C ARG A 281 21.16 -0.41 8.09
N PRO A 282 20.57 -0.01 9.23
CA PRO A 282 20.02 1.34 9.40
C PRO A 282 21.12 2.39 9.41
N GLU A 283 22.34 2.00 9.79
CA GLU A 283 23.51 2.87 9.81
C GLU A 283 24.13 3.05 8.43
N ARG A 284 24.84 4.17 8.24
CA ARG A 284 25.67 4.37 7.04
C ARG A 284 26.86 3.42 7.08
N VAL A 285 27.07 2.73 5.96
CA VAL A 285 28.16 1.77 5.78
C VAL A 285 28.97 2.28 4.59
N PRO A 286 30.03 3.07 4.81
CA PRO A 286 30.69 3.83 3.74
C PRO A 286 31.10 2.99 2.51
N GLY A 287 31.54 1.74 2.73
CA GLY A 287 31.87 0.81 1.66
C GLY A 287 30.65 0.43 0.80
N LEU A 288 29.56 -0.02 1.42
CA LEU A 288 28.33 -0.40 0.72
C LEU A 288 27.65 0.81 0.05
N ASP A 289 27.64 1.95 0.73
CA ASP A 289 27.10 3.21 0.20
C ASP A 289 27.91 3.67 -1.03
N ARG A 290 29.24 3.50 -1.01
CA ARG A 290 30.11 3.73 -2.17
C ARG A 290 29.82 2.74 -3.31
N VAL A 291 29.73 1.45 -3.03
CA VAL A 291 29.46 0.40 -4.04
C VAL A 291 28.15 0.68 -4.77
N THR A 292 27.05 0.90 -4.04
CA THR A 292 25.74 1.17 -4.64
C THR A 292 25.73 2.49 -5.42
N ARG A 293 26.42 3.53 -4.94
CA ARG A 293 26.60 4.79 -5.67
C ARG A 293 27.40 4.60 -6.96
N VAL A 294 28.52 3.90 -6.91
CA VAL A 294 29.37 3.60 -8.08
C VAL A 294 28.57 2.82 -9.09
N LEU A 295 27.87 1.75 -8.67
CA LEU A 295 27.01 0.93 -9.53
C LEU A 295 25.98 1.75 -10.31
N ARG A 296 25.34 2.73 -9.65
CA ARG A 296 24.38 3.64 -10.29
C ARG A 296 25.03 4.62 -11.27
N VAL A 297 26.21 5.13 -10.94
CA VAL A 297 26.92 6.08 -11.82
C VAL A 297 27.48 5.36 -13.03
N THR A 298 28.08 4.18 -12.85
CA THR A 298 28.63 3.37 -13.93
C THR A 298 27.53 2.84 -14.85
N SER A 299 26.35 2.47 -14.34
CA SER A 299 25.23 2.08 -15.20
C SER A 299 24.74 3.23 -16.08
N GLY A 300 24.66 4.46 -15.55
CA GLY A 300 24.28 5.63 -16.35
C GLY A 300 25.33 6.00 -17.40
N GLY A 301 26.61 5.87 -17.07
CA GLY A 301 27.71 6.02 -18.03
C GLY A 301 27.72 4.93 -19.10
N LEU A 302 27.45 3.68 -18.72
CA LEU A 302 27.31 2.56 -19.64
C LEU A 302 26.18 2.80 -20.64
N THR A 303 25.01 3.27 -20.20
CA THR A 303 23.92 3.64 -21.10
C THR A 303 24.36 4.70 -22.11
N ALA A 304 25.08 5.74 -21.69
CA ALA A 304 25.60 6.74 -22.64
C ALA A 304 26.53 6.11 -23.70
N VAL A 305 27.41 5.18 -23.30
CA VAL A 305 28.27 4.43 -24.22
C VAL A 305 27.45 3.56 -25.17
N VAL A 306 26.45 2.83 -24.66
CA VAL A 306 25.57 1.98 -25.48
C VAL A 306 24.80 2.81 -26.50
N LEU A 307 24.26 3.98 -26.12
CA LEU A 307 23.56 4.87 -27.04
C LEU A 307 24.48 5.38 -28.16
N VAL A 308 25.71 5.78 -27.84
CA VAL A 308 26.69 6.19 -28.85
C VAL A 308 27.05 5.02 -29.75
N ALA A 309 27.36 3.85 -29.18
CA ALA A 309 27.72 2.66 -29.94
C ALA A 309 26.59 2.26 -30.92
N VAL A 310 25.34 2.25 -30.47
CA VAL A 310 24.17 1.93 -31.30
C VAL A 310 23.94 2.98 -32.39
N ALA A 311 24.21 4.26 -32.12
CA ALA A 311 23.99 5.34 -33.07
C ALA A 311 25.02 5.38 -34.21
N VAL A 312 26.28 5.04 -33.94
CA VAL A 312 27.39 5.16 -34.90
C VAL A 312 27.74 3.86 -35.61
N ASP A 313 27.18 2.72 -35.18
CA ASP A 313 27.46 1.42 -35.79
C ASP A 313 26.95 1.37 -37.24
N PRO A 314 27.84 1.21 -38.24
CA PRO A 314 27.46 1.20 -39.65
C PRO A 314 26.86 -0.13 -40.10
N ALA A 315 26.90 -1.18 -39.26
CA ALA A 315 26.41 -2.50 -39.65
C ALA A 315 24.90 -2.49 -39.91
N PRO A 316 24.43 -3.30 -40.88
CA PRO A 316 23.01 -3.42 -41.18
C PRO A 316 22.25 -4.02 -39.99
N TRP A 317 21.06 -3.49 -39.73
CA TRP A 317 20.14 -4.04 -38.73
C TRP A 317 19.40 -5.27 -39.28
N PRO A 318 19.01 -6.22 -38.43
CA PRO A 318 18.28 -7.41 -38.87
C PRO A 318 16.89 -7.05 -39.42
N SER A 319 16.47 -7.75 -40.48
CA SER A 319 15.10 -7.69 -41.00
C SER A 319 14.15 -8.46 -40.08
N ALA A 320 13.38 -7.74 -39.26
CA ALA A 320 12.41 -8.32 -38.35
C ALA A 320 11.15 -7.45 -38.22
N ASP A 321 10.00 -8.09 -38.03
CA ASP A 321 8.69 -7.41 -37.90
C ASP A 321 8.54 -6.62 -36.58
N ALA A 322 9.41 -6.90 -35.61
CA ALA A 322 9.46 -6.25 -34.30
C ALA A 322 10.90 -6.13 -33.84
N LEU A 323 11.13 -5.29 -32.82
CA LEU A 323 12.44 -5.10 -32.22
C LEU A 323 13.00 -6.46 -31.74
N PRO A 324 14.12 -6.95 -32.30
CA PRO A 324 14.62 -8.29 -32.01
C PRO A 324 14.86 -8.50 -30.51
N GLY A 325 14.42 -9.65 -29.99
CA GLY A 325 14.58 -10.01 -28.58
C GLY A 325 13.61 -9.32 -27.61
N TYR A 326 12.92 -8.24 -27.99
CA TYR A 326 12.03 -7.50 -27.08
C TYR A 326 10.86 -8.35 -26.57
N ALA A 327 10.10 -8.97 -27.48
CA ALA A 327 8.95 -9.80 -27.12
C ALA A 327 9.35 -11.01 -26.26
N ALA A 328 10.49 -11.63 -26.58
CA ALA A 328 11.07 -12.72 -25.79
C ALA A 328 11.45 -12.25 -24.39
N THR A 329 12.09 -11.09 -24.25
CA THR A 329 12.47 -10.50 -22.96
C THR A 329 11.25 -10.25 -22.05
N VAL A 330 10.17 -9.68 -22.60
CA VAL A 330 8.91 -9.47 -21.86
C VAL A 330 8.33 -10.81 -21.40
N SER A 331 8.34 -11.81 -22.27
CA SER A 331 7.76 -13.13 -21.97
C SER A 331 8.58 -13.90 -20.92
N TRP A 332 9.91 -13.81 -20.97
CA TRP A 332 10.80 -14.35 -19.93
C TRP A 332 10.64 -13.64 -18.59
N LEU A 333 10.38 -12.32 -18.60
CA LEU A 333 10.09 -11.60 -17.37
C LEU A 333 8.80 -12.10 -16.71
N PHE A 334 7.73 -12.32 -17.49
CA PHE A 334 6.47 -12.86 -16.97
C PHE A 334 6.63 -14.30 -16.45
N PHE A 335 7.45 -15.11 -17.12
CA PHE A 335 7.82 -16.44 -16.64
C PHE A 335 8.55 -16.36 -15.30
N ALA A 336 9.56 -15.49 -15.18
CA ALA A 336 10.30 -15.28 -13.94
C ALA A 336 9.38 -14.78 -12.81
N GLN A 337 8.48 -13.84 -13.09
CA GLN A 337 7.48 -13.37 -12.12
C GLN A 337 6.56 -14.49 -11.65
N THR A 338 6.09 -15.35 -12.56
CA THR A 338 5.27 -16.52 -12.23
C THR A 338 6.03 -17.49 -11.32
N LEU A 339 7.30 -17.77 -11.63
CA LEU A 339 8.15 -18.63 -10.81
C LEU A 339 8.39 -18.03 -9.42
N LEU A 340 8.68 -16.72 -9.34
CA LEU A 340 8.90 -16.02 -8.07
C LEU A 340 7.66 -16.00 -7.19
N LEU A 341 6.47 -15.75 -7.77
CA LEU A 341 5.20 -15.80 -7.05
C LEU A 341 4.89 -17.22 -6.56
N THR A 342 5.14 -18.23 -7.39
CA THR A 342 4.98 -19.64 -7.02
C THR A 342 5.94 -20.03 -5.90
N ALA A 343 7.21 -19.64 -5.98
CA ALA A 343 8.20 -19.86 -4.94
C ALA A 343 7.80 -19.17 -3.64
N LEU A 344 7.34 -17.93 -3.70
CA LEU A 344 6.87 -17.18 -2.53
C LEU A 344 5.66 -17.86 -1.88
N TRP A 345 4.69 -18.30 -2.69
CA TRP A 345 3.54 -19.07 -2.22
C TRP A 345 3.97 -20.34 -1.48
N VAL A 346 4.85 -21.12 -2.10
CA VAL A 346 5.37 -22.38 -1.54
C VAL A 346 6.14 -22.16 -0.24
N VAL A 347 7.05 -21.18 -0.19
CA VAL A 347 7.84 -20.86 1.01
C VAL A 347 6.92 -20.39 2.15
N VAL A 348 5.93 -19.55 1.85
CA VAL A 348 4.98 -19.06 2.85
C VAL A 348 4.12 -20.20 3.37
N VAL A 349 3.55 -21.04 2.50
CA VAL A 349 2.71 -22.17 2.91
C VAL A 349 3.52 -23.20 3.71
N ARG A 350 4.74 -23.55 3.30
CA ARG A 350 5.61 -24.49 4.04
C ARG A 350 6.12 -23.91 5.36
N GLY A 351 6.32 -22.60 5.42
CA GLY A 351 6.77 -21.89 6.62
C GLY A 351 5.65 -21.63 7.65
N ARG A 352 4.38 -21.89 7.31
CA ARG A 352 3.27 -21.85 8.26
C ARG A 352 3.33 -23.13 9.10
N GLY A 353 3.74 -23.01 10.36
CA GLY A 353 3.71 -24.15 11.29
C GLY A 353 2.32 -24.78 11.39
N ARG A 354 2.25 -26.06 11.77
CA ARG A 354 1.00 -26.85 11.88
C ARG A 354 -0.03 -26.31 12.89
N ALA A 355 0.34 -25.31 13.70
CA ALA A 355 -0.33 -24.98 14.96
C ALA A 355 -1.57 -24.05 14.86
N ARG A 356 -2.14 -23.78 13.68
CA ARG A 356 -3.25 -22.80 13.56
C ARG A 356 -4.36 -23.31 12.63
N GLU A 357 -5.07 -24.34 13.07
CA GLU A 357 -6.25 -24.90 12.40
C GLU A 357 -7.43 -23.90 12.32
N ASP A 358 -7.50 -22.94 13.25
CA ASP A 358 -8.64 -22.01 13.38
C ASP A 358 -8.68 -20.87 12.34
N ALA A 359 -7.60 -20.66 11.57
CA ALA A 359 -7.51 -19.55 10.59
C ALA A 359 -6.70 -19.91 9.34
N PRO A 360 -7.24 -20.73 8.42
CA PRO A 360 -6.51 -21.30 7.28
C PRO A 360 -5.95 -20.27 6.30
N LEU A 361 -6.42 -19.03 6.33
CA LEU A 361 -5.98 -17.95 5.43
C LEU A 361 -5.00 -16.95 6.08
N ARG A 362 -4.85 -16.98 7.42
CA ARG A 362 -4.00 -16.03 8.15
C ARG A 362 -2.52 -16.19 7.78
N GLY A 363 -1.88 -15.12 7.33
CA GLY A 363 -0.47 -15.15 6.90
C GLY A 363 -0.23 -15.51 5.42
N LEU A 364 -1.28 -15.66 4.60
CA LEU A 364 -1.17 -15.70 3.13
C LEU A 364 -1.11 -14.31 2.49
N GLY A 365 -1.10 -13.23 3.28
CA GLY A 365 -1.16 -11.86 2.79
C GLY A 365 0.00 -11.50 1.85
N ALA A 366 1.23 -11.92 2.18
CA ALA A 366 2.41 -11.64 1.37
C ALA A 366 2.30 -12.13 -0.09
N PRO A 367 2.10 -13.44 -0.38
CA PRO A 367 2.00 -13.92 -1.75
C PRO A 367 0.76 -13.39 -2.47
N VAL A 368 -0.36 -13.21 -1.75
CA VAL A 368 -1.59 -12.63 -2.32
C VAL A 368 -1.33 -11.22 -2.82
N LEU A 369 -0.81 -10.33 -1.96
CA LEU A 369 -0.62 -8.94 -2.35
C LEU A 369 0.53 -8.76 -3.35
N ALA A 370 1.55 -9.61 -3.30
CA ALA A 370 2.60 -9.68 -4.31
C ALA A 370 2.04 -10.05 -5.71
N ALA A 371 1.10 -11.00 -5.77
CA ALA A 371 0.42 -11.37 -7.01
C ALA A 371 -0.47 -10.22 -7.52
N VAL A 372 -1.21 -9.55 -6.64
CA VAL A 372 -2.00 -8.35 -7.00
C VAL A 372 -1.09 -7.23 -7.52
N ALA A 373 0.02 -6.93 -6.83
CA ALA A 373 0.98 -5.91 -7.24
C ALA A 373 1.52 -6.18 -8.65
N THR A 374 1.93 -7.43 -8.90
CA THR A 374 2.50 -7.83 -10.19
C THR A 374 1.44 -7.86 -11.28
N GLY A 375 0.24 -8.38 -11.00
CA GLY A 375 -0.89 -8.39 -11.94
C GLY A 375 -1.32 -6.98 -12.35
N VAL A 376 -1.40 -6.03 -11.41
CA VAL A 376 -1.71 -4.62 -11.72
C VAL A 376 -0.60 -3.99 -12.56
N ALA A 377 0.67 -4.25 -12.26
CA ALA A 377 1.79 -3.75 -13.08
C ALA A 377 1.72 -4.29 -14.52
N VAL A 378 1.46 -5.60 -14.68
CA VAL A 378 1.30 -6.26 -15.97
C VAL A 378 0.10 -5.69 -16.73
N ALA A 379 -1.04 -5.50 -16.06
CA ALA A 379 -2.24 -4.93 -16.66
C ALA A 379 -1.99 -3.50 -17.17
N PHE A 380 -1.39 -2.62 -16.35
CA PHE A 380 -1.04 -1.26 -16.77
C PHE A 380 -0.06 -1.25 -17.94
N SER A 381 0.90 -2.17 -17.93
CA SER A 381 1.90 -2.31 -18.99
C SER A 381 1.29 -2.77 -20.31
N ALA A 382 0.44 -3.80 -20.25
CA ALA A 382 -0.27 -4.34 -21.39
C ALA A 382 -1.23 -3.32 -21.99
N GLU A 383 -1.95 -2.58 -21.15
CA GLU A 383 -2.89 -1.55 -21.59
C GLU A 383 -2.19 -0.38 -22.26
N LEU A 384 -1.08 0.11 -21.69
CA LEU A 384 -0.32 1.19 -22.30
C LEU A 384 0.21 0.78 -23.67
N ALA A 385 0.81 -0.41 -23.79
CA ALA A 385 1.32 -0.91 -25.07
C ALA A 385 0.18 -1.14 -26.08
N TYR A 386 -0.95 -1.70 -25.65
CA TYR A 386 -2.10 -1.95 -26.53
C TYR A 386 -2.71 -0.65 -27.06
N ARG A 387 -2.96 0.33 -26.20
CA ARG A 387 -3.55 1.62 -26.59
C ARG A 387 -2.66 2.47 -27.46
N VAL A 388 -1.35 2.44 -27.21
CA VAL A 388 -0.41 3.14 -28.10
C VAL A 388 -0.38 2.48 -29.47
N GLY A 389 -0.38 1.15 -29.55
CA GLY A 389 -0.48 0.43 -30.84
C GLY A 389 -1.75 0.80 -31.61
N ASP A 390 -2.91 0.73 -30.95
CA ASP A 390 -4.20 1.10 -31.54
C ASP A 390 -4.22 2.56 -32.05
N LEU A 391 -3.70 3.49 -31.26
CA LEU A 391 -3.54 4.90 -31.65
C LEU A 391 -2.60 5.06 -32.87
N LEU A 392 -1.51 4.29 -32.91
CA LEU A 392 -0.54 4.34 -34.01
C LEU A 392 -1.15 3.79 -35.31
N ASP A 393 -1.96 2.74 -35.24
CA ASP A 393 -2.64 2.08 -36.36
C ASP A 393 -3.90 2.84 -36.87
N ARG A 394 -4.34 3.92 -36.19
CA ARG A 394 -5.53 4.74 -36.55
C ARG A 394 -6.83 3.93 -36.69
N GLY A 395 -6.98 2.85 -35.94
CA GLY A 395 -8.15 1.97 -36.05
C GLY A 395 -8.25 1.23 -37.40
N ALA A 396 -7.19 1.24 -38.23
CA ALA A 396 -7.15 0.49 -39.49
C ALA A 396 -7.01 -1.03 -39.29
N SER A 397 -6.85 -1.48 -38.04
CA SER A 397 -6.77 -2.89 -37.69
C SER A 397 -8.13 -3.58 -37.89
N THR A 398 -8.26 -4.36 -38.97
CA THR A 398 -9.17 -5.51 -38.97
C THR A 398 -8.65 -6.46 -37.89
N GLY A 399 -9.49 -6.83 -36.91
CA GLY A 399 -9.10 -7.42 -35.61
C GLY A 399 -8.22 -8.68 -35.57
N LEU A 400 -7.66 -9.14 -36.69
CA LEU A 400 -6.72 -10.25 -36.82
C LEU A 400 -5.24 -9.81 -36.72
N TYR A 401 -4.84 -8.64 -37.23
CA TYR A 401 -3.45 -8.16 -37.21
C TYR A 401 -3.36 -6.64 -37.02
N SER A 402 -2.62 -6.23 -35.98
CA SER A 402 -2.25 -4.83 -35.71
C SER A 402 -0.73 -4.73 -35.93
N PRO A 403 -0.27 -4.08 -37.01
CA PRO A 403 1.15 -3.98 -37.35
C PRO A 403 1.99 -3.32 -36.26
N THR A 404 1.42 -2.35 -35.53
CA THR A 404 2.08 -1.72 -34.37
C THR A 404 1.65 -2.31 -33.02
N GLY A 405 0.98 -3.47 -33.05
CA GLY A 405 0.42 -4.12 -31.87
C GLY A 405 1.47 -4.59 -30.85
N PRO A 406 1.04 -4.78 -29.59
CA PRO A 406 1.94 -5.19 -28.52
C PRO A 406 2.38 -6.66 -28.66
N PRO A 407 3.50 -7.05 -28.02
CA PRO A 407 3.92 -8.45 -27.88
C PRO A 407 2.80 -9.40 -27.45
N LEU A 408 2.87 -10.66 -27.88
CA LEU A 408 1.89 -11.71 -27.56
C LEU A 408 1.67 -11.90 -26.05
N ALA A 409 2.74 -11.78 -25.25
CA ALA A 409 2.63 -11.85 -23.80
C ALA A 409 1.66 -10.82 -23.22
N TYR A 410 1.62 -9.59 -23.75
CA TYR A 410 0.64 -8.59 -23.32
C TYR A 410 -0.78 -8.92 -23.79
N LYS A 411 -0.96 -9.50 -24.98
CA LYS A 411 -2.28 -9.94 -25.45
C LYS A 411 -2.86 -11.05 -24.57
N TRP A 412 -2.03 -12.04 -24.21
CA TRP A 412 -2.39 -13.05 -23.21
C TRP A 412 -2.73 -12.44 -21.87
N ALA A 413 -1.95 -11.46 -21.40
CA ALA A 413 -2.20 -10.78 -20.14
C ALA A 413 -3.54 -10.02 -20.12
N LEU A 414 -3.90 -9.34 -21.21
CA LEU A 414 -5.20 -8.65 -21.35
C LEU A 414 -6.37 -9.64 -21.29
N PHE A 415 -6.26 -10.75 -22.04
CA PHE A 415 -7.28 -11.80 -22.03
C PHE A 415 -7.41 -12.46 -20.65
N ALA A 416 -6.28 -12.79 -20.03
CA ALA A 416 -6.24 -13.36 -18.70
C ALA A 416 -6.81 -12.41 -17.63
N PHE A 417 -6.54 -11.11 -17.73
CA PHE A 417 -7.11 -10.11 -16.85
C PHE A 417 -8.64 -10.07 -16.98
N PHE A 418 -9.17 -10.09 -18.21
CA PHE A 418 -10.61 -10.16 -18.46
C PHE A 418 -11.25 -11.38 -17.79
N LEU A 419 -10.67 -12.57 -18.00
CA LEU A 419 -11.16 -13.80 -17.36
C LEU A 419 -11.04 -13.74 -15.82
N ALA A 420 -9.94 -13.22 -15.30
CA ALA A 420 -9.72 -13.08 -13.86
C ALA A 420 -10.75 -12.14 -13.22
N VAL A 421 -11.10 -11.02 -13.87
CA VAL A 421 -12.15 -10.11 -13.40
C VAL A 421 -13.52 -10.79 -13.43
N LEU A 422 -13.88 -11.45 -14.53
CA LEU A 422 -15.15 -12.17 -14.64
C LEU A 422 -15.27 -13.27 -13.57
N ALA A 423 -14.23 -14.08 -13.41
CA ALA A 423 -14.18 -15.13 -12.40
C ALA A 423 -14.24 -14.55 -10.98
N ALA A 424 -13.54 -13.44 -10.70
CA ALA A 424 -13.60 -12.77 -9.39
C ALA A 424 -14.98 -12.20 -9.09
N VAL A 425 -15.66 -11.61 -10.08
CA VAL A 425 -17.05 -11.15 -9.94
C VAL A 425 -17.99 -12.33 -9.69
N ALA A 426 -17.88 -13.41 -10.46
CA ALA A 426 -18.69 -14.61 -10.29
C ALA A 426 -18.50 -15.24 -8.90
N VAL A 427 -17.25 -15.44 -8.47
CA VAL A 427 -16.92 -15.95 -7.12
C VAL A 427 -17.42 -14.98 -6.05
N GLY A 428 -17.27 -13.66 -6.26
CA GLY A 428 -17.80 -12.63 -5.36
C GLY A 428 -19.31 -12.74 -5.17
N VAL A 429 -20.07 -12.93 -6.26
CA VAL A 429 -21.52 -13.15 -6.23
C VAL A 429 -21.86 -14.45 -5.53
N VAL A 430 -21.17 -15.56 -5.83
CA VAL A 430 -21.38 -16.85 -5.16
C VAL A 430 -21.13 -16.72 -3.66
N VAL A 431 -20.03 -16.12 -3.23
CA VAL A 431 -19.71 -15.89 -1.80
C VAL A 431 -20.73 -14.96 -1.15
N LEU A 432 -21.17 -13.90 -1.84
CA LEU A 432 -22.20 -12.99 -1.37
C LEU A 432 -23.52 -13.72 -1.10
N LEU A 433 -23.96 -14.56 -2.04
CA LEU A 433 -25.21 -15.33 -1.96
C LEU A 433 -25.10 -16.48 -0.95
N ALA A 434 -24.05 -17.29 -1.00
CA ALA A 434 -23.84 -18.44 -0.11
C ALA A 434 -23.66 -18.02 1.36
N SER A 435 -23.00 -16.88 1.62
CA SER A 435 -22.83 -16.35 2.99
C SER A 435 -24.08 -15.66 3.54
N ARG A 436 -25.05 -15.30 2.69
CA ARG A 436 -26.21 -14.47 3.06
C ARG A 436 -27.09 -15.10 4.16
N PRO A 437 -27.47 -16.40 4.11
CA PRO A 437 -28.29 -17.01 5.15
C PRO A 437 -27.57 -17.07 6.50
N GLY A 438 -26.29 -17.46 6.51
CA GLY A 438 -25.47 -17.50 7.73
C GLY A 438 -25.33 -16.14 8.39
N ARG A 439 -24.99 -15.10 7.60
CA ARG A 439 -24.86 -13.72 8.11
C ARG A 439 -26.19 -13.16 8.62
N ARG A 440 -27.30 -13.43 7.94
CA ARG A 440 -28.64 -13.02 8.40
C ARG A 440 -29.05 -13.73 9.68
N ARG A 441 -28.75 -15.02 9.84
CA ARG A 441 -29.01 -15.76 11.09
C ARG A 441 -28.20 -15.18 12.26
N ALA A 442 -26.91 -14.97 12.07
CA ALA A 442 -26.05 -14.36 13.09
C ALA A 442 -26.49 -12.94 13.46
N ALA A 443 -26.85 -12.11 12.47
CA ALA A 443 -27.35 -10.77 12.71
C ALA A 443 -28.70 -10.76 13.46
N ARG A 444 -29.62 -11.68 13.12
CA ARG A 444 -30.88 -11.85 13.86
C ARG A 444 -30.63 -12.23 15.31
N ALA A 445 -29.72 -13.17 15.57
CA ALA A 445 -29.38 -13.59 16.92
C ALA A 445 -28.75 -12.44 17.73
N ALA A 446 -27.83 -11.68 17.12
CA ALA A 446 -27.20 -10.53 17.79
C ALA A 446 -28.24 -9.45 18.16
N VAL A 447 -29.11 -9.09 17.21
CA VAL A 447 -30.14 -8.06 17.41
C VAL A 447 -31.22 -8.51 18.39
N ALA A 448 -31.62 -9.78 18.37
CA ALA A 448 -32.59 -10.33 19.33
C ALA A 448 -32.07 -10.29 20.77
N ARG A 449 -30.76 -10.50 20.97
CA ARG A 449 -30.12 -10.35 22.28
C ARG A 449 -29.96 -8.89 22.71
N ASP A 450 -29.75 -7.98 21.76
CA ASP A 450 -29.59 -6.55 22.06
C ASP A 450 -30.92 -5.86 22.43
N PHE A 451 -32.03 -6.37 21.90
CA PHE A 451 -33.36 -5.82 22.08
C PHE A 451 -34.39 -6.93 22.33
N PRO A 452 -34.32 -7.62 23.50
CA PRO A 452 -35.27 -8.69 23.82
C PRO A 452 -36.71 -8.18 23.94
N ASP A 453 -36.89 -6.98 24.50
CA ASP A 453 -38.20 -6.39 24.83
C ASP A 453 -38.60 -5.25 23.88
N ALA A 454 -38.14 -5.29 22.61
CA ALA A 454 -38.49 -4.25 21.65
C ALA A 454 -40.00 -4.29 21.30
N PRO A 455 -40.69 -3.13 21.29
CA PRO A 455 -42.11 -3.09 20.95
C PRO A 455 -42.32 -3.40 19.45
N PRO A 456 -43.53 -3.84 19.05
CA PRO A 456 -43.84 -4.21 17.66
C PRO A 456 -43.57 -3.09 16.64
N GLU A 457 -43.76 -1.83 17.05
CA GLU A 457 -43.49 -0.64 16.22
C GLU A 457 -42.02 -0.47 15.84
N ALA A 458 -41.09 -1.04 16.61
CA ALA A 458 -39.65 -1.01 16.32
C ALA A 458 -39.23 -2.04 15.24
N ALA A 459 -40.16 -2.88 14.75
CA ALA A 459 -39.86 -3.92 13.78
C ALA A 459 -39.14 -3.43 12.49
N PRO A 460 -39.53 -2.31 11.85
CA PRO A 460 -38.81 -1.79 10.69
C PRO A 460 -37.38 -1.38 11.04
N ARG A 461 -37.18 -0.78 12.23
CA ARG A 461 -35.86 -0.36 12.71
C ARG A 461 -34.99 -1.58 13.00
N LEU A 462 -35.52 -2.60 13.65
CA LEU A 462 -34.79 -3.85 13.91
C LEU A 462 -34.34 -4.53 12.60
N ASP A 463 -35.17 -4.52 11.55
CA ASP A 463 -34.75 -5.05 10.23
C ASP A 463 -33.61 -4.23 9.61
N GLN A 464 -33.64 -2.90 9.77
CA GLN A 464 -32.53 -2.04 9.36
C GLN A 464 -31.24 -2.39 10.10
N VAL A 465 -31.27 -2.55 11.43
CA VAL A 465 -30.09 -2.94 12.23
C VAL A 465 -29.57 -4.31 11.81
N ARG A 466 -30.46 -5.30 11.62
CA ARG A 466 -30.09 -6.63 11.12
C ARG A 466 -29.38 -6.57 9.76
N LYS A 467 -29.86 -5.72 8.85
CA LYS A 467 -29.21 -5.49 7.54
C LYS A 467 -27.81 -4.89 7.71
N VAL A 468 -27.63 -3.92 8.60
CA VAL A 468 -26.32 -3.29 8.87
C VAL A 468 -25.34 -4.31 9.47
N VAL A 469 -25.73 -5.04 10.52
CA VAL A 469 -24.89 -6.09 11.15
C VAL A 469 -24.54 -7.19 10.13
N ALA A 470 -25.50 -7.63 9.31
CA ALA A 470 -25.23 -8.64 8.28
C ALA A 470 -24.26 -8.14 7.20
N ARG A 471 -24.30 -6.85 6.84
CA ARG A 471 -23.35 -6.20 5.92
C ARG A 471 -21.98 -6.06 6.56
N ALA A 472 -21.89 -5.63 7.81
CA ALA A 472 -20.64 -5.49 8.56
C ALA A 472 -19.88 -6.82 8.67
N ARG A 473 -20.59 -7.94 8.83
CA ARG A 473 -20.01 -9.31 8.82
C ARG A 473 -19.54 -9.80 7.44
N PHE A 474 -19.73 -9.03 6.37
CA PHE A 474 -19.18 -9.41 5.06
C PHE A 474 -17.67 -9.22 4.99
N THR A 475 -17.09 -8.30 5.77
CA THR A 475 -15.64 -8.04 5.78
C THR A 475 -14.84 -9.31 6.08
N ASP A 476 -15.39 -10.22 6.90
CA ASP A 476 -14.77 -11.51 7.24
C ASP A 476 -14.64 -12.47 6.04
N ARG A 477 -15.27 -12.13 4.90
CA ARG A 477 -15.21 -12.87 3.63
C ARG A 477 -14.29 -12.23 2.59
N LEU A 478 -13.66 -11.09 2.89
CA LEU A 478 -12.73 -10.46 1.95
C LEU A 478 -11.42 -11.24 1.80
N ALA A 479 -10.90 -11.83 2.88
CA ALA A 479 -9.69 -12.64 2.84
C ALA A 479 -9.76 -13.83 1.85
N PRO A 480 -10.79 -14.71 1.88
CA PRO A 480 -10.90 -15.79 0.91
C PRO A 480 -11.07 -15.29 -0.53
N LEU A 481 -11.81 -14.19 -0.73
CA LEU A 481 -11.97 -13.59 -2.06
C LEU A 481 -10.64 -13.08 -2.62
N ALA A 482 -9.83 -12.41 -1.79
CA ALA A 482 -8.51 -11.95 -2.18
C ALA A 482 -7.57 -13.11 -2.57
N VAL A 483 -7.64 -14.23 -1.84
CA VAL A 483 -6.88 -15.45 -2.15
C VAL A 483 -7.29 -16.04 -3.51
N VAL A 484 -8.59 -16.15 -3.78
CA VAL A 484 -9.08 -16.65 -5.08
C VAL A 484 -8.65 -15.72 -6.21
N TYR A 485 -8.80 -14.41 -6.04
CA TYR A 485 -8.34 -13.44 -7.02
C TYR A 485 -6.83 -13.53 -7.29
N ALA A 486 -6.01 -13.65 -6.23
CA ALA A 486 -4.57 -13.83 -6.39
C ALA A 486 -4.21 -15.13 -7.13
N GLY A 487 -4.94 -16.21 -6.87
CA GLY A 487 -4.80 -17.47 -7.62
C GLY A 487 -5.12 -17.30 -9.11
N LEU A 488 -6.23 -16.61 -9.43
CA LEU A 488 -6.63 -16.30 -10.80
C LEU A 488 -5.60 -15.39 -11.51
N ALA A 489 -5.11 -14.36 -10.83
CA ALA A 489 -4.09 -13.45 -11.35
C ALA A 489 -2.77 -14.19 -11.61
N GLY A 490 -2.36 -15.08 -10.70
CA GLY A 490 -1.18 -15.93 -10.87
C GLY A 490 -1.31 -16.89 -12.04
N PHE A 491 -2.47 -17.55 -12.18
CA PHE A 491 -2.76 -18.42 -13.32
C PHE A 491 -2.74 -17.63 -14.65
N GLY A 492 -3.36 -16.47 -14.69
CA GLY A 492 -3.36 -15.58 -15.85
C GLY A 492 -1.94 -15.18 -16.29
N MET A 493 -1.07 -14.87 -15.33
CA MET A 493 0.33 -14.56 -15.60
C MET A 493 1.08 -15.76 -16.19
N ALA A 494 0.83 -16.96 -15.68
CA ALA A 494 1.39 -18.19 -16.22
C ALA A 494 0.99 -18.39 -17.69
N THR A 495 -0.27 -18.15 -18.06
CA THR A 495 -0.72 -18.27 -19.47
C THR A 495 0.00 -17.29 -20.41
N SER A 496 0.47 -16.14 -19.89
CA SER A 496 1.20 -15.15 -20.70
C SER A 496 2.57 -15.65 -21.17
N THR A 497 3.08 -16.72 -20.56
CA THR A 497 4.33 -17.39 -20.98
C THR A 497 4.17 -18.17 -22.28
N LEU A 498 2.93 -18.52 -22.70
CA LEU A 498 2.66 -19.11 -24.01
C LEU A 498 3.09 -18.19 -25.17
N GLY A 499 3.23 -16.88 -24.90
CA GLY A 499 3.83 -15.93 -25.83
C GLY A 499 5.26 -16.31 -26.27
N LEU A 500 6.02 -17.05 -25.45
CA LEU A 500 7.35 -17.56 -25.83
C LEU A 500 7.30 -18.52 -27.03
N LEU A 501 6.17 -19.21 -27.20
CA LEU A 501 5.98 -20.20 -28.26
C LEU A 501 5.42 -19.57 -29.55
N GLY A 502 5.31 -18.23 -29.62
CA GLY A 502 4.71 -17.54 -30.76
C GLY A 502 3.19 -17.77 -30.89
N LEU A 503 2.55 -18.27 -29.83
CA LEU A 503 1.17 -18.72 -29.85
C LEU A 503 0.20 -17.56 -29.58
N TYR A 504 -0.65 -17.25 -30.57
CA TYR A 504 -1.69 -16.24 -30.45
C TYR A 504 -2.89 -16.77 -29.62
N PRO A 505 -3.46 -15.99 -28.68
CA PRO A 505 -4.55 -16.46 -27.82
C PRO A 505 -5.75 -17.01 -28.59
N GLY A 506 -6.18 -16.30 -29.64
CA GLY A 506 -7.36 -16.66 -30.44
C GLY A 506 -7.20 -18.00 -31.14
N THR A 507 -6.11 -18.17 -31.89
CA THR A 507 -5.86 -19.40 -32.67
C THR A 507 -5.66 -20.62 -31.79
N VAL A 508 -5.02 -20.45 -30.63
CA VAL A 508 -4.81 -21.54 -29.66
C VAL A 508 -6.13 -21.97 -29.05
N LEU A 509 -6.94 -21.03 -28.56
CA LEU A 509 -8.20 -21.37 -27.90
C LEU A 509 -9.21 -21.93 -28.90
N GLU A 510 -9.26 -21.42 -30.13
CA GLU A 510 -10.12 -22.00 -31.17
C GLU A 510 -9.72 -23.46 -31.46
N ARG A 511 -8.43 -23.72 -31.63
CA ARG A 511 -7.91 -25.07 -31.91
C ARG A 511 -8.16 -26.07 -30.78
N TRP A 512 -7.94 -25.66 -29.52
CA TRP A 512 -7.96 -26.59 -28.38
C TRP A 512 -9.28 -26.63 -27.62
N THR A 513 -10.10 -25.58 -27.68
CA THR A 513 -11.35 -25.46 -26.93
C THR A 513 -12.59 -25.23 -27.80
N GLY A 514 -12.41 -24.96 -29.11
CA GLY A 514 -13.51 -24.65 -30.03
C GLY A 514 -14.11 -23.25 -29.84
N ILE A 515 -13.54 -22.42 -28.96
CA ILE A 515 -13.99 -21.03 -28.74
C ILE A 515 -13.56 -20.20 -29.96
N PRO A 516 -14.48 -19.56 -30.70
CA PRO A 516 -14.14 -18.80 -31.89
C PRO A 516 -13.10 -17.71 -31.59
N GLU A 517 -12.09 -17.55 -32.46
CA GLU A 517 -11.06 -16.52 -32.28
C GLU A 517 -11.66 -15.11 -32.08
N GLY A 518 -12.75 -14.79 -32.78
CA GLY A 518 -13.47 -13.53 -32.62
C GLY A 518 -13.94 -13.26 -31.18
N LEU A 519 -14.35 -14.30 -30.45
CA LEU A 519 -14.78 -14.16 -29.04
C LEU A 519 -13.57 -13.94 -28.11
N VAL A 520 -12.42 -14.55 -28.40
CA VAL A 520 -11.17 -14.31 -27.67
C VAL A 520 -10.68 -12.88 -27.89
N ASN A 521 -10.73 -12.41 -29.14
CA ASN A 521 -10.38 -11.03 -29.51
C ASN A 521 -11.33 -10.02 -28.85
N PHE A 522 -12.62 -10.32 -28.77
CA PHE A 522 -13.57 -9.56 -27.96
C PHE A 522 -13.16 -9.52 -26.49
N GLY A 523 -12.76 -10.65 -25.89
CA GLY A 523 -12.25 -10.73 -24.52
C GLY A 523 -10.99 -9.89 -24.29
N ILE A 524 -10.05 -9.87 -25.24
CA ILE A 524 -8.85 -9.00 -25.19
C ILE A 524 -9.27 -7.53 -25.19
N ALA A 525 -10.16 -7.12 -26.09
CA ALA A 525 -10.65 -5.75 -26.17
C ALA A 525 -11.40 -5.34 -24.89
N MET A 526 -12.27 -6.21 -24.36
CA MET A 526 -12.97 -5.96 -23.09
C MET A 526 -12.00 -5.89 -21.91
N GLY A 527 -10.96 -6.73 -21.89
CA GLY A 527 -9.87 -6.64 -20.92
C GLY A 527 -9.18 -5.28 -20.96
N SER A 528 -8.86 -4.79 -22.16
CA SER A 528 -8.29 -3.46 -22.36
C SER A 528 -9.22 -2.35 -21.86
N TYR A 529 -10.50 -2.35 -22.25
CA TYR A 529 -11.47 -1.36 -21.75
C TYR A 529 -11.67 -1.42 -20.23
N ALA A 530 -11.67 -2.60 -19.64
CA ALA A 530 -11.78 -2.76 -18.20
C ALA A 530 -10.56 -2.16 -17.46
N ILE A 531 -9.35 -2.37 -17.98
CA ILE A 531 -8.13 -1.77 -17.41
C ILE A 531 -8.13 -0.25 -17.63
N ALA A 532 -8.52 0.23 -18.81
CA ALA A 532 -8.65 1.66 -19.09
C ALA A 532 -9.62 2.34 -18.13
N ALA A 533 -10.80 1.74 -17.92
CA ALA A 533 -11.81 2.23 -16.99
C ALA A 533 -11.30 2.21 -15.54
N LEU A 534 -10.54 1.17 -15.15
CA LEU A 534 -9.89 1.10 -13.84
C LEU A 534 -8.86 2.22 -13.65
N VAL A 535 -7.95 2.41 -14.61
CA VAL A 535 -6.93 3.47 -14.58
C VAL A 535 -7.60 4.85 -14.51
N LEU A 536 -8.59 5.10 -15.37
CA LEU A 536 -9.34 6.35 -15.38
C LEU A 536 -10.06 6.57 -14.06
N GLY A 537 -10.72 5.55 -13.53
CA GLY A 537 -11.38 5.58 -12.22
C GLY A 537 -10.42 5.89 -11.06
N LEU A 538 -9.21 5.32 -11.08
CA LEU A 538 -8.17 5.62 -10.09
C LEU A 538 -7.64 7.05 -10.23
N VAL A 539 -7.42 7.55 -11.46
CA VAL A 539 -6.97 8.93 -11.71
C VAL A 539 -8.03 9.93 -11.28
N VAL A 540 -9.28 9.75 -11.72
CA VAL A 540 -10.43 10.57 -11.34
C VAL A 540 -10.63 10.52 -9.83
N GLY A 541 -10.58 9.33 -9.24
CA GLY A 541 -10.68 9.13 -7.81
C GLY A 541 -9.58 9.83 -7.02
N GLY A 542 -8.33 9.78 -7.50
CA GLY A 542 -7.20 10.51 -6.90
C GLY A 542 -7.37 12.03 -6.98
N LEU A 543 -7.88 12.55 -8.10
CA LEU A 543 -8.18 13.98 -8.27
C LEU A 543 -9.31 14.44 -7.32
N PHE A 544 -10.37 13.64 -7.18
CA PHE A 544 -11.45 13.95 -6.24
C PHE A 544 -11.01 13.81 -4.78
N ALA A 545 -10.22 12.80 -4.42
CA ALA A 545 -9.66 12.63 -3.07
C ALA A 545 -8.74 13.79 -2.66
N TYR A 546 -8.08 14.44 -3.62
CA TYR A 546 -7.34 15.68 -3.40
C TYR A 546 -8.29 16.86 -3.09
N ARG A 547 -9.39 17.00 -3.85
CA ARG A 547 -10.30 18.15 -3.75
C ARG A 547 -11.33 18.07 -2.63
N THR A 548 -11.78 16.88 -2.23
CA THR A 548 -12.85 16.74 -1.23
C THR A 548 -12.46 15.78 -0.09
N ALA A 549 -12.69 16.23 1.14
CA ALA A 549 -12.44 15.42 2.34
C ALA A 549 -13.36 14.17 2.39
N GLU A 550 -14.57 14.28 1.87
CA GLU A 550 -15.53 13.18 1.83
C GLU A 550 -15.09 12.05 0.88
N PHE A 551 -14.57 12.37 -0.31
CA PHE A 551 -14.10 11.35 -1.24
C PHE A 551 -12.78 10.72 -0.77
N ARG A 552 -11.92 11.51 -0.12
CA ARG A 552 -10.71 11.00 0.55
C ARG A 552 -11.02 9.93 1.58
N ARG A 553 -12.14 10.04 2.30
CA ARG A 553 -12.56 9.04 3.30
C ARG A 553 -12.83 7.66 2.67
N TYR A 554 -13.31 7.59 1.44
CA TYR A 554 -13.62 6.32 0.77
C TYR A 554 -12.39 5.67 0.12
N VAL A 555 -11.52 6.45 -0.51
CA VAL A 555 -10.33 5.93 -1.24
C VAL A 555 -9.08 5.87 -0.36
N GLY A 556 -9.04 6.67 0.71
CA GLY A 556 -7.86 6.85 1.56
C GLY A 556 -7.49 5.61 2.36
N VAL A 557 -8.40 4.66 2.61
CA VAL A 557 -8.10 3.50 3.49
C VAL A 557 -7.00 2.63 2.92
N LEU A 558 -7.04 2.36 1.60
CA LEU A 558 -6.01 1.59 0.93
C LEU A 558 -4.68 2.36 0.85
N TRP A 559 -4.75 3.68 0.72
CA TRP A 559 -3.57 4.56 0.67
C TRP A 559 -2.91 4.69 2.03
N ASP A 560 -3.67 4.85 3.10
CA ASP A 560 -3.15 4.93 4.46
C ASP A 560 -2.55 3.59 4.88
N LEU A 561 -3.18 2.46 4.53
CA LEU A 561 -2.57 1.14 4.71
C LEU A 561 -1.27 0.99 3.91
N GLY A 562 -1.27 1.44 2.65
CA GLY A 562 -0.13 1.33 1.76
C GLY A 562 1.04 2.25 2.08
N THR A 563 0.78 3.36 2.77
CA THR A 563 1.76 4.38 3.15
C THR A 563 2.05 4.43 4.66
N PHE A 564 1.49 3.50 5.43
CA PHE A 564 1.84 3.32 6.84
C PHE A 564 3.19 2.61 7.02
N TRP A 565 3.55 1.70 6.09
CA TRP A 565 4.72 0.87 6.24
C TRP A 565 5.97 1.44 5.55
N PRO A 566 7.18 1.30 6.13
CA PRO A 566 8.42 1.74 5.50
C PRO A 566 8.73 1.08 4.15
N ARG A 567 9.47 1.79 3.31
CA ARG A 567 9.86 1.34 1.96
C ARG A 567 11.07 0.41 2.01
N ILE A 568 10.83 -0.89 2.06
CA ILE A 568 11.89 -1.91 2.20
C ILE A 568 11.91 -2.95 1.09
N ALA A 569 10.94 -2.95 0.17
CA ALA A 569 10.94 -3.79 -1.03
C ALA A 569 11.23 -2.96 -2.29
N HIS A 570 10.44 -1.90 -2.52
CA HIS A 570 10.56 -1.05 -3.71
C HIS A 570 10.80 0.43 -3.32
N PRO A 571 11.92 1.05 -3.72
CA PRO A 571 12.34 2.37 -3.23
C PRO A 571 11.45 3.52 -3.75
N PHE A 572 10.77 3.32 -4.88
CA PHE A 572 9.89 4.31 -5.52
C PHE A 572 8.44 4.27 -5.04
N ALA A 573 8.11 3.40 -4.09
CA ALA A 573 6.81 3.46 -3.44
C ALA A 573 6.61 4.80 -2.72
N PRO A 574 5.35 5.17 -2.44
CA PRO A 574 5.04 6.38 -1.69
C PRO A 574 5.72 6.38 -0.32
N ARG A 575 5.99 7.58 0.21
CA ARG A 575 6.66 7.73 1.50
C ARG A 575 5.79 7.21 2.63
N CYS A 576 6.46 6.61 3.62
CA CYS A 576 5.82 6.22 4.86
C CYS A 576 5.50 7.46 5.69
N TYR A 577 4.24 7.65 6.08
CA TYR A 577 3.88 8.78 6.96
C TYR A 577 4.15 8.47 8.45
N ALA A 578 4.20 7.19 8.83
CA ALA A 578 4.50 6.77 10.20
C ALA A 578 5.93 7.15 10.64
N GLU A 579 6.88 7.24 9.68
CA GLU A 579 8.24 7.80 9.88
C GLU A 579 8.24 9.23 10.42
N ARG A 580 7.11 9.95 10.30
CA ARG A 580 6.93 11.28 10.87
C ARG A 580 5.92 11.28 12.02
N ALA A 581 4.76 10.66 11.80
CA ALA A 581 3.65 10.75 12.74
C ALA A 581 3.95 10.09 14.10
N VAL A 582 4.59 8.93 14.11
CA VAL A 582 4.90 8.23 15.36
C VAL A 582 5.95 9.02 16.18
N PRO A 583 7.07 9.50 15.60
CA PRO A 583 8.00 10.39 16.31
C PRO A 583 7.40 11.72 16.79
N GLU A 584 6.43 12.31 16.07
CA GLU A 584 5.68 13.49 16.52
C GLU A 584 4.84 13.20 17.75
N LEU A 585 4.04 12.13 17.71
CA LEU A 585 3.22 11.69 18.83
C LEU A 585 4.07 11.35 20.05
N THR A 586 5.12 10.54 19.89
CA THR A 586 6.04 10.16 20.98
C THR A 586 6.64 11.38 21.65
N ARG A 587 7.19 12.34 20.88
CA ARG A 587 7.78 13.57 21.44
C ARG A 587 6.75 14.44 22.13
N ARG A 588 5.54 14.58 21.57
CA ARG A 588 4.48 15.35 22.22
C ARG A 588 4.06 14.73 23.54
N ILE A 589 3.86 13.41 23.59
CA ILE A 589 3.49 12.70 24.82
C ILE A 589 4.57 12.86 25.87
N CYS A 590 5.85 12.63 25.52
CA CYS A 590 6.97 12.82 26.44
C CYS A 590 7.06 14.26 26.95
N HIS A 591 6.82 15.25 26.09
CA HIS A 591 6.82 16.65 26.49
C HIS A 591 5.71 16.94 27.51
N LEU A 592 4.47 16.51 27.23
CA LEU A 592 3.34 16.70 28.15
C LEU A 592 3.59 16.04 29.51
N THR A 593 4.05 14.78 29.51
CA THR A 593 4.34 14.07 30.75
C THR A 593 5.52 14.66 31.51
N SER A 594 6.54 15.18 30.82
CA SER A 594 7.67 15.90 31.46
C SER A 594 7.26 17.22 32.09
N CYS A 595 6.21 17.86 31.59
CA CYS A 595 5.64 19.06 32.21
C CYS A 595 4.80 18.74 33.45
N GLY A 596 4.49 17.46 33.70
CA GLY A 596 3.70 17.02 34.84
C GLY A 596 2.27 16.61 34.49
N ASP A 597 1.84 16.76 33.24
CA ASP A 597 0.51 16.37 32.78
C ASP A 597 0.38 14.84 32.65
N ARG A 598 -0.87 14.37 32.62
CA ARG A 598 -1.23 12.98 32.29
C ARG A 598 -1.88 12.97 30.91
N VAL A 599 -1.72 11.90 30.12
CA VAL A 599 -2.16 11.86 28.73
C VAL A 599 -3.14 10.71 28.48
N LEU A 600 -4.36 11.05 28.09
CA LEU A 600 -5.35 10.11 27.57
C LEU A 600 -5.28 10.10 26.04
N LEU A 601 -4.83 9.00 25.45
CA LEU A 601 -4.75 8.83 23.99
C LEU A 601 -6.07 8.28 23.47
N ALA A 602 -6.74 8.97 22.54
CA ALA A 602 -8.00 8.53 21.95
C ALA A 602 -7.84 8.28 20.44
N GLY A 603 -7.92 7.03 20.00
CA GLY A 603 -7.68 6.59 18.63
C GLY A 603 -8.90 6.01 17.92
N HIS A 604 -9.39 6.69 16.89
CA HIS A 604 -10.43 6.17 16.00
C HIS A 604 -9.85 5.47 14.78
N SER A 605 -10.36 4.29 14.44
CA SER A 605 -10.01 3.60 13.18
C SER A 605 -8.48 3.48 13.02
N HIS A 606 -7.90 3.93 11.91
CA HIS A 606 -6.44 3.91 11.69
C HIS A 606 -5.63 4.70 12.74
N GLY A 607 -6.24 5.67 13.42
CA GLY A 607 -5.61 6.39 14.53
C GLY A 607 -5.29 5.48 15.72
N SER A 608 -6.06 4.40 15.94
CA SER A 608 -5.75 3.41 16.98
C SER A 608 -4.46 2.65 16.68
N VAL A 609 -4.17 2.39 15.41
CA VAL A 609 -2.94 1.72 14.95
C VAL A 609 -1.72 2.62 15.17
N LEU A 610 -1.83 3.90 14.83
CA LEU A 610 -0.78 4.89 15.08
C LEU A 610 -0.48 5.03 16.57
N LEU A 611 -1.52 5.09 17.41
CA LEU A 611 -1.35 5.18 18.86
C LEU A 611 -0.78 3.90 19.46
N ALA A 612 -1.19 2.72 19.00
CA ALA A 612 -0.58 1.45 19.42
C ALA A 612 0.92 1.41 19.08
N ALA A 613 1.29 1.77 17.84
CA ALA A 613 2.70 1.86 17.44
C ALA A 613 3.46 2.91 18.27
N THR A 614 2.82 4.04 18.62
CA THR A 614 3.41 5.09 19.46
C THR A 614 3.63 4.61 20.90
N VAL A 615 2.65 3.92 21.50
CA VAL A 615 2.72 3.41 22.88
C VAL A 615 3.89 2.45 23.07
N LEU A 616 4.09 1.52 22.12
CA LEU A 616 5.24 0.62 22.11
C LEU A 616 6.58 1.36 22.06
N GLN A 617 6.56 2.61 21.60
CA GLN A 617 7.72 3.49 21.46
C GLN A 617 7.77 4.59 22.53
N LEU A 618 7.01 4.50 23.62
CA LEU A 618 7.16 5.39 24.77
C LEU A 618 8.33 4.98 25.67
N PRO A 619 9.12 5.95 26.20
CA PRO A 619 10.20 5.64 27.13
C PRO A 619 9.67 4.92 28.38
N PRO A 620 10.51 4.10 29.05
CA PRO A 620 10.18 3.57 30.37
C PRO A 620 9.70 4.68 31.31
N GLY A 621 8.65 4.42 32.10
CA GLY A 621 8.05 5.38 33.05
C GLY A 621 7.09 6.40 32.44
N VAL A 622 7.13 6.68 31.13
CA VAL A 622 6.14 7.58 30.50
C VAL A 622 4.76 6.94 30.47
N GLY A 623 4.70 5.63 30.24
CA GLY A 623 3.48 4.82 30.21
C GLY A 623 2.63 4.87 31.48
N ASP A 624 3.26 5.14 32.63
CA ASP A 624 2.56 5.25 33.92
C ASP A 624 1.58 6.42 33.96
N ARG A 625 1.83 7.45 33.16
CA ARG A 625 0.99 8.66 33.02
C ARG A 625 0.12 8.64 31.77
N VAL A 626 0.02 7.49 31.11
CA VAL A 626 -0.70 7.33 29.84
C VAL A 626 -1.85 6.34 29.99
N ALA A 627 -2.98 6.68 29.38
CA ALA A 627 -4.12 5.79 29.15
C ALA A 627 -4.45 5.74 27.66
N LEU A 628 -5.04 4.64 27.21
CA LEU A 628 -5.38 4.40 25.81
C LEU A 628 -6.88 4.12 25.66
N LEU A 629 -7.54 4.85 24.78
CA LEU A 629 -8.91 4.64 24.35
C LEU A 629 -8.90 4.38 22.84
N THR A 630 -9.26 3.18 22.42
CA THR A 630 -9.39 2.84 21.00
C THR A 630 -10.86 2.62 20.65
N TYR A 631 -11.29 2.99 19.45
CA TYR A 631 -12.68 2.79 19.03
C TYR A 631 -12.77 2.68 17.52
N GLY A 632 -13.65 1.79 17.05
CA GLY A 632 -13.65 1.36 15.65
C GLY A 632 -12.29 0.78 15.23
N SER A 633 -11.57 0.13 16.15
CA SER A 633 -10.16 -0.23 15.98
C SER A 633 -9.96 -1.43 15.02
N PRO A 634 -9.20 -1.29 13.92
CA PRO A 634 -8.90 -2.39 13.00
C PRO A 634 -7.77 -3.31 13.47
N LEU A 635 -7.21 -3.08 14.68
CA LEU A 635 -6.02 -3.78 15.20
C LEU A 635 -6.17 -5.31 15.16
N ARG A 636 -7.29 -5.83 15.65
CA ARG A 636 -7.56 -7.28 15.68
C ARG A 636 -8.06 -7.80 14.33
N ARG A 637 -9.17 -7.25 13.84
CA ARG A 637 -9.89 -7.77 12.67
C ARG A 637 -9.10 -7.68 11.36
N LEU A 638 -8.33 -6.62 11.16
CA LEU A 638 -7.58 -6.41 9.91
C LEU A 638 -6.09 -6.54 10.14
N TYR A 639 -5.51 -5.82 11.09
CA TYR A 639 -4.05 -5.76 11.23
C TYR A 639 -3.45 -7.08 11.70
N ALA A 640 -4.05 -7.74 12.69
CA ALA A 640 -3.54 -9.02 13.18
C ALA A 640 -3.74 -10.17 12.18
N GLU A 641 -4.66 -10.04 11.23
CA GLU A 641 -4.85 -10.98 10.13
C GLU A 641 -3.89 -10.74 8.96
N LEU A 642 -3.74 -9.48 8.56
CA LEU A 642 -2.96 -9.06 7.39
C LEU A 642 -1.45 -8.96 7.67
N PHE A 643 -1.07 -8.55 8.89
CA PHE A 643 0.33 -8.34 9.31
C PHE A 643 0.66 -9.16 10.57
N PRO A 644 0.41 -10.49 10.55
CA PRO A 644 0.46 -11.31 11.76
C PRO A 644 1.85 -11.32 12.41
N ALA A 645 2.93 -11.08 11.66
CA ALA A 645 4.27 -11.06 12.19
C ALA A 645 4.72 -9.72 12.82
N TYR A 646 3.81 -8.75 12.88
CA TYR A 646 4.01 -7.42 13.43
C TYR A 646 2.92 -7.06 14.45
N VAL A 647 1.69 -7.46 14.17
CA VAL A 647 0.54 -7.30 15.06
C VAL A 647 0.05 -8.69 15.47
N ASP A 648 0.63 -9.21 16.54
CA ASP A 648 0.23 -10.47 17.17
C ASP A 648 -0.34 -10.21 18.59
N ASP A 649 -0.83 -11.28 19.22
CA ASP A 649 -1.41 -11.18 20.56
C ASP A 649 -0.39 -10.66 21.58
N ALA A 650 0.89 -11.02 21.42
CA ALA A 650 1.96 -10.58 22.30
C ALA A 650 2.25 -9.08 22.16
N ALA A 651 2.30 -8.54 20.94
CA ALA A 651 2.44 -7.11 20.71
C ALA A 651 1.25 -6.31 21.27
N LEU A 652 0.03 -6.86 21.17
CA LEU A 652 -1.15 -6.23 21.76
C LEU A 652 -1.10 -6.27 23.30
N CYS A 653 -0.66 -7.38 23.90
CA CYS A 653 -0.42 -7.44 25.34
C CYS A 653 0.65 -6.43 25.79
N GLU A 654 1.75 -6.27 25.04
CA GLU A 654 2.77 -5.27 25.34
C GLU A 654 2.18 -3.85 25.33
N VAL A 655 1.29 -3.52 24.40
CA VAL A 655 0.57 -2.22 24.42
C VAL A 655 -0.16 -2.04 25.74
N GLY A 656 -0.86 -3.08 26.23
CA GLY A 656 -1.52 -3.09 27.53
C GLY A 656 -0.55 -2.88 28.69
N ASP A 657 0.53 -3.65 28.75
CA ASP A 657 1.56 -3.55 29.79
C ASP A 657 2.20 -2.15 29.83
N ARG A 658 2.49 -1.57 28.67
CA ARG A 658 3.09 -0.23 28.53
C ARG A 658 2.21 0.88 29.09
N VAL A 659 0.89 0.72 29.13
CA VAL A 659 -0.03 1.71 29.72
C VAL A 659 -0.61 1.23 31.05
N GLY A 660 0.01 0.23 31.68
CA GLY A 660 -0.46 -0.35 32.96
C GLY A 660 -1.91 -0.83 32.89
N TRP A 661 -2.32 -1.38 31.74
CA TRP A 661 -3.67 -1.84 31.44
C TRP A 661 -4.78 -0.78 31.58
N ARG A 662 -4.42 0.51 31.55
CA ARG A 662 -5.37 1.64 31.38
C ARG A 662 -5.79 1.75 29.92
N TRP A 663 -6.31 0.66 29.36
CA TRP A 663 -6.75 0.57 27.97
C TRP A 663 -8.22 0.17 27.90
N LEU A 664 -9.04 0.97 27.20
CA LEU A 664 -10.38 0.61 26.78
C LEU A 664 -10.50 0.60 25.26
N ASN A 665 -11.19 -0.40 24.71
CA ASN A 665 -11.54 -0.51 23.30
C ASN A 665 -13.07 -0.56 23.14
N LEU A 666 -13.64 0.45 22.48
CA LEU A 666 -15.07 0.54 22.20
C LEU A 666 -15.39 -0.05 20.82
N TRP A 667 -16.23 -1.09 20.77
CA TRP A 667 -16.54 -1.80 19.53
C TRP A 667 -18.03 -2.06 19.34
N ARG A 668 -18.48 -2.25 18.09
CA ARG A 668 -19.90 -2.42 17.70
C ARG A 668 -20.04 -3.57 16.70
N ASP A 669 -21.14 -4.34 16.76
CA ASP A 669 -21.44 -5.39 15.76
C ASP A 669 -21.77 -4.81 14.36
N THR A 670 -22.15 -3.54 14.30
CA THR A 670 -22.48 -2.78 13.09
C THR A 670 -21.24 -2.23 12.38
N ASP A 671 -20.06 -2.32 13.00
CA ASP A 671 -18.81 -1.81 12.43
C ASP A 671 -18.20 -2.86 11.45
N PRO A 672 -18.04 -2.55 10.15
CA PRO A 672 -17.39 -3.43 9.18
C PRO A 672 -15.87 -3.52 9.33
N VAL A 673 -15.22 -2.62 10.07
CA VAL A 673 -13.76 -2.47 10.14
C VAL A 673 -13.26 -2.75 11.56
N GLY A 674 -13.84 -2.07 12.55
CA GLY A 674 -13.48 -2.22 13.95
C GLY A 674 -14.01 -3.50 14.58
N SER A 675 -13.30 -4.02 15.58
CA SER A 675 -13.77 -5.13 16.42
C SER A 675 -13.25 -5.04 17.85
N TRP A 676 -13.64 -6.02 18.67
CA TRP A 676 -12.95 -6.36 19.91
C TRP A 676 -11.45 -6.65 19.67
N ILE A 677 -10.61 -6.50 20.69
CA ILE A 677 -9.16 -6.76 20.66
C ILE A 677 -8.84 -8.14 21.24
N PHE A 678 -9.32 -8.43 22.45
CA PHE A 678 -9.04 -9.65 23.20
C PHE A 678 -10.28 -10.46 23.57
N SER A 679 -11.38 -9.81 23.97
CA SER A 679 -12.56 -10.51 24.49
C SER A 679 -13.88 -10.00 23.88
N PRO A 680 -14.61 -10.82 23.10
CA PRO A 680 -15.88 -10.44 22.47
C PRO A 680 -17.10 -10.52 23.41
N HIS A 681 -16.95 -10.28 24.71
CA HIS A 681 -18.05 -10.39 25.68
C HIS A 681 -19.05 -9.24 25.55
N ARG A 682 -20.28 -9.48 26.03
CA ARG A 682 -21.35 -8.46 26.09
C ARG A 682 -21.43 -7.84 27.47
N ASP A 683 -22.06 -6.67 27.56
CA ASP A 683 -22.37 -6.05 28.84
C ASP A 683 -23.18 -7.03 29.71
N GLY A 684 -22.70 -7.28 30.94
CA GLY A 684 -23.30 -8.24 31.86
C GLY A 684 -22.81 -9.68 31.73
N GLU A 685 -22.06 -10.02 30.67
CA GLU A 685 -21.38 -11.31 30.54
C GLU A 685 -19.94 -11.20 31.09
N PRO A 686 -19.42 -12.24 31.76
CA PRO A 686 -18.02 -12.25 32.18
C PRO A 686 -17.09 -12.24 30.95
N PRO A 687 -15.91 -11.59 31.03
CA PRO A 687 -14.91 -11.66 29.98
C PRO A 687 -14.54 -13.10 29.64
N THR A 688 -14.36 -13.38 28.35
CA THR A 688 -13.96 -14.70 27.85
C THR A 688 -12.50 -15.06 28.18
N VAL A 689 -11.72 -14.07 28.62
CA VAL A 689 -10.30 -14.22 28.98
C VAL A 689 -10.10 -13.60 30.36
N ALA A 690 -9.39 -14.29 31.25
CA ALA A 690 -9.13 -13.82 32.61
C ALA A 690 -8.05 -12.72 32.66
N GLY A 691 -8.03 -11.97 33.76
CA GLY A 691 -7.02 -10.95 34.03
C GLY A 691 -7.28 -9.59 33.36
N PRO A 692 -6.30 -8.68 33.39
CA PRO A 692 -6.44 -7.31 32.86
C PRO A 692 -6.85 -7.27 31.37
N VAL A 693 -6.39 -8.25 30.60
CA VAL A 693 -6.72 -8.45 29.18
C VAL A 693 -8.23 -8.48 28.93
N GLY A 694 -8.99 -9.15 29.80
CA GLY A 694 -10.45 -9.26 29.69
C GLY A 694 -11.20 -7.95 29.89
N THR A 695 -10.55 -6.93 30.47
CA THR A 695 -11.19 -5.63 30.80
C THR A 695 -11.06 -4.59 29.70
N VAL A 696 -10.29 -4.88 28.65
CA VAL A 696 -9.99 -3.93 27.57
C VAL A 696 -11.22 -3.66 26.71
N ASP A 697 -11.95 -4.69 26.31
CA ASP A 697 -13.06 -4.53 25.36
C ASP A 697 -14.36 -4.16 26.05
N ARG A 698 -15.00 -3.08 25.58
CA ARG A 698 -16.35 -2.67 25.98
C ARG A 698 -17.22 -2.58 24.74
N ARG A 699 -18.22 -3.45 24.65
CA ARG A 699 -19.13 -3.48 23.51
C ARG A 699 -20.14 -2.35 23.63
N LEU A 700 -20.29 -1.54 22.58
CA LEU A 700 -21.36 -0.55 22.49
C LEU A 700 -22.51 -1.14 21.66
N ARG A 701 -23.69 -1.23 22.27
CA ARG A 701 -24.92 -1.53 21.54
C ARG A 701 -25.18 -0.43 20.51
N ASP A 702 -25.42 -0.81 19.26
CA ASP A 702 -25.62 0.12 18.16
C ASP A 702 -26.79 -0.32 17.26
N PRO A 703 -27.87 0.48 17.17
CA PRO A 703 -28.09 1.77 17.83
C PRO A 703 -28.26 1.62 19.35
N CYS A 704 -28.17 2.72 20.10
CA CYS A 704 -28.41 2.68 21.56
C CYS A 704 -29.88 2.34 21.90
N GLY A 705 -30.81 2.67 20.99
CA GLY A 705 -32.23 2.35 21.08
C GLY A 705 -32.84 2.16 19.70
N VAL A 706 -33.99 1.49 19.63
CA VAL A 706 -34.72 1.20 18.38
C VAL A 706 -36.05 1.91 18.27
N VAL A 707 -36.46 2.60 19.34
CA VAL A 707 -37.65 3.46 19.39
C VAL A 707 -37.23 4.92 19.40
N VAL A 708 -38.15 5.81 19.02
CA VAL A 708 -37.94 7.26 19.10
C VAL A 708 -38.05 7.67 20.58
N PRO A 709 -37.02 8.28 21.19
CA PRO A 709 -37.13 8.84 22.53
C PRO A 709 -38.20 9.93 22.57
N THR A 710 -38.85 10.13 23.72
CA THR A 710 -39.85 11.21 23.89
C THR A 710 -39.28 12.61 23.71
N THR A 711 -37.96 12.75 23.81
CA THR A 711 -37.22 14.00 23.63
C THR A 711 -36.76 14.25 22.19
N ASP A 712 -37.05 13.35 21.25
CA ASP A 712 -36.58 13.42 19.87
C ASP A 712 -37.71 13.11 18.88
N THR A 713 -37.47 13.37 17.60
CA THR A 713 -38.38 13.10 16.47
C THR A 713 -37.90 11.93 15.61
N VAL A 714 -36.66 11.48 15.81
CA VAL A 714 -36.07 10.38 15.04
C VAL A 714 -35.48 9.31 15.97
N SER A 715 -35.46 8.06 15.50
CA SER A 715 -34.83 6.98 16.27
C SER A 715 -33.31 7.20 16.35
N PRO A 716 -32.65 6.76 17.43
CA PRO A 716 -31.22 6.97 17.61
C PRO A 716 -30.42 6.41 16.43
N PRO A 717 -29.41 7.14 15.90
CA PRO A 717 -28.71 6.78 14.68
C PRO A 717 -27.95 5.45 14.82
N ILE A 718 -27.79 4.75 13.70
CA ILE A 718 -26.87 3.60 13.62
C ILE A 718 -25.49 4.16 13.32
N VAL A 719 -24.58 4.10 14.28
CA VAL A 719 -23.25 4.75 14.21
C VAL A 719 -22.29 3.95 13.33
N GLY A 720 -22.29 2.62 13.42
CA GLY A 720 -21.37 1.75 12.66
C GLY A 720 -19.90 2.09 12.93
N HIS A 721 -19.12 2.31 11.87
CA HIS A 721 -17.70 2.68 11.95
C HIS A 721 -17.46 4.17 12.22
N TRP A 722 -18.51 5.00 12.23
CA TRP A 722 -18.32 6.45 12.36
C TRP A 722 -17.77 6.81 13.75
N PRO A 723 -16.98 7.91 13.85
CA PRO A 723 -16.55 8.43 15.14
C PRO A 723 -17.76 8.63 16.06
N GLY A 724 -17.64 8.18 17.30
CA GLY A 724 -18.75 8.11 18.26
C GLY A 724 -18.55 9.02 19.47
N GLU A 725 -17.78 10.11 19.34
CA GLU A 725 -17.46 11.03 20.43
C GLU A 725 -18.68 11.79 20.96
N ASN A 726 -19.76 11.84 20.19
CA ASN A 726 -21.05 12.41 20.62
C ASN A 726 -21.90 11.39 21.42
N ASP A 727 -21.46 10.14 21.53
CA ASP A 727 -22.13 9.09 22.30
C ASP A 727 -21.79 9.28 23.80
N PRO A 728 -22.76 9.45 24.71
CA PRO A 728 -22.47 9.62 26.14
C PRO A 728 -21.65 8.48 26.74
N ARG A 729 -21.71 7.28 26.15
CA ARG A 729 -20.91 6.11 26.59
C ARG A 729 -19.42 6.26 26.23
N PHE A 730 -19.10 7.06 25.22
CA PHE A 730 -17.72 7.48 24.93
C PHE A 730 -17.22 8.41 26.04
N ASP A 731 -18.03 9.39 26.44
CA ASP A 731 -17.71 10.32 27.52
C ASP A 731 -17.51 9.59 28.86
N ASP A 732 -18.30 8.55 29.12
CA ASP A 732 -18.14 7.68 30.29
C ASP A 732 -16.79 6.95 30.27
N ALA A 733 -16.34 6.47 29.11
CA ALA A 733 -15.03 5.83 28.95
C ALA A 733 -13.88 6.82 29.13
N VAL A 734 -14.03 8.05 28.64
CA VAL A 734 -13.08 9.15 28.87
C VAL A 734 -12.98 9.49 30.35
N ARG A 735 -14.13 9.63 31.04
CA ARG A 735 -14.19 9.90 32.49
C ARG A 735 -13.53 8.78 33.29
N ASP A 736 -13.84 7.52 33.00
CA ASP A 736 -13.25 6.33 33.62
C ASP A 736 -11.72 6.34 33.50
N LEU A 737 -11.18 6.50 32.29
CA LEU A 737 -9.73 6.53 32.08
C LEU A 737 -9.05 7.76 32.70
N ALA A 738 -9.69 8.93 32.64
CA ALA A 738 -9.18 10.14 33.28
C ALA A 738 -9.11 9.99 34.81
N GLU A 739 -10.10 9.36 35.43
CA GLU A 739 -10.07 9.02 36.86
C GLU A 739 -8.98 8.01 37.20
N ARG A 740 -8.82 6.95 36.41
CA ARG A 740 -7.73 5.98 36.58
C ARG A 740 -6.36 6.65 36.52
N LEU A 741 -6.18 7.60 35.59
CA LEU A 741 -4.97 8.42 35.51
C LEU A 741 -4.80 9.33 36.73
N ARG A 742 -5.87 9.93 37.25
CA ARG A 742 -5.74 10.82 38.43
C ARG A 742 -5.32 10.10 39.71
N ARG A 743 -5.57 8.79 39.79
CA ARG A 743 -5.20 7.94 40.93
C ARG A 743 -3.73 7.51 40.92
N THR A 744 -3.04 7.65 39.78
CA THR A 744 -1.57 7.46 39.65
C THR A 744 -0.86 8.78 39.89
#